data_AF-A0A836FX59-F1
#
_entry.id   AF-A0A836FX59-F1
#
_cell.length_a   1.000
_cell.length_b   1.000
_cell.length_c   1.000
_cell.angle_alpha   90.00
_cell.angle_beta   90.00
_cell.angle_gamma   90.00
#
_symmetry.space_group_name_H-M   'P 1'
#
loop_
_entity.id
_entity.type
_entity.pdbx_description
1 polymer ?
#
loop_
_entity_poly.entity_id
_entity_poly.type
_entity_poly.pdbx_seq_one_letter_code
_entity_poly.pdbx_strand_id
1 'polypeptide(L)'
;MRRRRLARLEGFNNNNATASSSNAIAPTSPSTSELSKAFPGSISPSIQQQLQRAEIPMEVEESNDKQCNITEMDNSGIESMEVDESDRKDSIPRSRTTSSSIEVTTDHIHVVISRVLRISWKSSVEGTIFLPQTAAYTLKQKQLDFSEIINQALMEILCMFSKREDLLNDTTVDISSDRQDSPNNQASPLLSPVMALPSYQLPTMPLPIGSKSSQPKSLTYLLNCYSRIAIEERNHPKRSSIPPLSNVLTVLKMQCVQYSSLVLQGLVGICEASVIPMCTTYLLYPILSQSLPRGYLHELVAKTHTNSSTFNKIFTPVLQGLYLSMQQASLVGNTHRRPIEALEELIEIRCGPGGKIRPICRLITNQVQFLPDIMTSAAGRELTRTSFLGPFLSVSVFAEEQPKVADKFFSGNHVTDKSVNLSLQQELESTRTSLHKMFYAILTNSNCRDATLTYLAALLRHNEKRAQIQTEEFSLAGDGFMLNLLSVLQMLSVKIKLDTVDPLYPFHPSSFVDIKNDTRLKLTSQEVAEWQKHLEKTHKWTESKFPTQCWFLTLHCHHIALLPALQKYQRKLRVLRDLKNMLNELQATEPQWKDSPFAEHNRDLIKQWKQQSEQLSKFKLCADAGLIDPVFLRRCLHFYISVAEVLLSLLTQTAPGNPLPKLPLPQEVTCKFTALPEWYVEDIAEFLVFTLQFCPGVVVSGNMDNPLITWLLVVVCTPHCIRNPYLIAKIIEVLFVINPSPQGRTEILHEKVMAHPISKTLLASYLMKFYTDVETTGSSSEFYDKFSIRYHISLILKSMWDSPVHRASIVNESNNGKQFVKFINMLMNDTTFLLDESLESLKRIHEVQELMSDTTAWSALSQEQQQSRTRQLAADERQAKSYLTLAKETVAMFHYLTVDIKEPFLRPELVGRLCAMLNFNLQQLCGPKCKNLRVRTQQKYGWQPRTLLSQLVDIYLHLDCDNFAAALASDERSFCKELFTDAVSRLHKYAIKTTTEIERFIALAERAAIIARDNRARDADYGDAPEEFRDPLMDTLMEDPVRLPSGIVMDKAVIIRHLLNSATDPFSRQPLSEDMLTPMLDLKERISVWKQQKKRSTNI
;
A
#
# COMPACT_ATOMS: atom_id res chain seq x y z
N MET A 1 -30.20 -10.06 19.76
CA MET A 1 -30.86 -9.56 18.53
C MET A 1 -31.86 -10.59 17.97
N ARG A 2 -33.18 -10.39 18.08
CA ARG A 2 -34.18 -11.06 17.18
C ARG A 2 -35.57 -10.39 17.14
N ARG A 3 -36.04 -9.73 18.21
CA ARG A 3 -37.40 -9.15 18.29
C ARG A 3 -37.61 -7.76 17.64
N ARG A 4 -36.56 -7.00 17.26
CA ARG A 4 -36.69 -5.65 16.65
C ARG A 4 -36.74 -5.61 15.12
N ARG A 5 -36.79 -6.76 14.42
CA ARG A 5 -36.81 -6.80 12.94
C ARG A 5 -38.20 -6.94 12.28
N LEU A 6 -39.27 -7.20 13.04
CA LEU A 6 -40.62 -7.42 12.47
C LEU A 6 -41.50 -6.16 12.37
N ALA A 7 -41.12 -5.05 13.03
CA ALA A 7 -41.94 -3.83 13.09
C ALA A 7 -41.61 -2.77 12.00
N ARG A 8 -41.15 -3.20 10.80
CA ARG A 8 -40.77 -2.30 9.69
C ARG A 8 -41.28 -2.73 8.31
N LEU A 9 -42.27 -3.64 8.24
CA LEU A 9 -42.81 -4.16 6.97
C LEU A 9 -44.25 -3.72 6.64
N GLU A 10 -44.91 -2.93 7.48
CA GLU A 10 -46.29 -2.45 7.26
C GLU A 10 -46.37 -0.96 6.85
N GLY A 11 -45.24 -0.34 6.50
CA GLY A 11 -45.11 1.12 6.34
C GLY A 11 -45.18 1.68 4.92
N PHE A 12 -45.44 0.88 3.89
CA PHE A 12 -45.45 1.34 2.49
C PHE A 12 -46.59 0.75 1.67
N ASN A 13 -47.76 1.38 1.74
CA ASN A 13 -48.81 1.33 0.71
C ASN A 13 -49.75 2.53 0.89
N ASN A 14 -49.52 3.60 0.11
CA ASN A 14 -50.52 4.58 -0.39
C ASN A 14 -49.81 5.88 -0.85
N ASN A 15 -49.70 6.09 -2.16
CA ASN A 15 -50.49 7.11 -2.87
C ASN A 15 -50.10 7.22 -4.35
N ASN A 16 -51.12 7.19 -5.20
CA ASN A 16 -51.05 7.50 -6.64
C ASN A 16 -51.20 9.02 -6.89
N ALA A 17 -51.13 9.40 -8.18
CA ALA A 17 -51.50 10.69 -8.79
C ALA A 17 -50.38 11.76 -8.87
N THR A 18 -50.22 12.54 -9.95
CA THR A 18 -50.90 12.55 -11.27
C THR A 18 -50.02 13.24 -12.33
N ALA A 19 -50.32 13.00 -13.61
CA ALA A 19 -49.64 13.59 -14.76
C ALA A 19 -49.76 15.13 -14.87
N SER A 20 -48.80 15.76 -15.56
CA SER A 20 -49.10 16.74 -16.61
C SER A 20 -47.89 16.94 -17.54
N SER A 21 -48.17 17.34 -18.78
CA SER A 21 -47.26 17.42 -19.92
C SER A 21 -47.29 18.81 -20.56
N SER A 22 -46.17 19.34 -21.06
CA SER A 22 -46.22 20.30 -22.17
C SER A 22 -44.87 20.49 -22.88
N ASN A 23 -44.97 20.59 -24.21
CA ASN A 23 -43.90 20.60 -25.20
C ASN A 23 -43.02 21.86 -25.26
N ALA A 24 -41.79 21.65 -25.75
CA ALA A 24 -41.04 22.39 -26.79
C ALA A 24 -41.18 23.92 -26.97
N ILE A 25 -40.04 24.58 -27.24
CA ILE A 25 -39.72 25.25 -28.53
C ILE A 25 -38.33 25.91 -28.46
N ALA A 26 -37.59 25.83 -29.57
CA ALA A 26 -36.49 26.70 -29.98
C ALA A 26 -36.71 27.00 -31.49
N PRO A 27 -35.92 27.83 -32.20
CA PRO A 27 -34.84 28.76 -31.78
C PRO A 27 -35.05 30.21 -32.33
N THR A 28 -34.14 31.15 -32.06
CA THR A 28 -33.65 32.17 -33.05
C THR A 28 -32.51 33.05 -32.49
N SER A 29 -31.49 33.30 -33.31
CA SER A 29 -30.65 34.52 -33.31
C SER A 29 -31.10 35.44 -34.47
N PRO A 30 -30.73 36.74 -34.53
CA PRO A 30 -29.46 37.17 -35.16
C PRO A 30 -28.89 38.56 -34.72
N SER A 31 -27.84 39.05 -35.42
CA SER A 31 -27.35 40.45 -35.57
C SER A 31 -26.76 41.18 -34.33
N THR A 32 -25.49 41.63 -34.30
CA THR A 32 -24.87 42.86 -34.91
C THR A 32 -25.56 44.17 -34.46
N SER A 33 -24.89 45.27 -34.05
CA SER A 33 -23.53 45.78 -34.32
C SER A 33 -23.13 46.95 -33.38
N GLU A 34 -21.90 47.48 -33.57
CA GLU A 34 -21.39 48.85 -33.23
C GLU A 34 -20.74 49.08 -31.84
N LEU A 35 -19.88 50.07 -31.60
CA LEU A 35 -18.72 50.69 -32.30
C LEU A 35 -18.24 51.85 -31.40
N SER A 36 -16.94 51.84 -31.03
CA SER A 36 -16.04 53.01 -30.96
C SER A 36 -15.92 53.94 -29.71
N LYS A 37 -14.68 54.48 -29.60
CA LYS A 37 -14.16 55.67 -28.87
C LYS A 37 -13.79 55.52 -27.37
N ALA A 38 -12.73 56.16 -26.84
CA ALA A 38 -11.51 56.75 -27.45
C ALA A 38 -10.42 57.04 -26.37
N PHE A 39 -9.16 57.19 -26.84
CA PHE A 39 -7.92 57.63 -26.15
C PHE A 39 -7.94 59.13 -25.72
N PRO A 40 -6.92 59.77 -25.06
CA PRO A 40 -5.45 59.53 -25.04
C PRO A 40 -4.71 59.74 -23.67
N GLY A 41 -3.37 59.68 -23.53
CA GLY A 41 -2.28 59.22 -24.41
C GLY A 41 -0.85 59.64 -23.95
N SER A 42 0.20 59.14 -24.64
CA SER A 42 1.61 59.63 -24.75
C SER A 42 2.45 59.88 -23.46
N ILE A 43 3.78 59.66 -23.40
CA ILE A 43 4.88 60.05 -24.31
C ILE A 43 6.05 59.03 -24.23
N SER A 44 6.83 58.89 -25.32
CA SER A 44 8.15 58.22 -25.43
C SER A 44 9.16 59.18 -26.10
N PRO A 45 10.50 58.93 -26.15
CA PRO A 45 11.18 57.89 -26.97
C PRO A 45 12.43 57.28 -26.23
N SER A 46 13.37 56.46 -26.76
CA SER A 46 13.79 56.14 -28.15
C SER A 46 14.54 54.79 -28.22
N ILE A 47 14.31 54.00 -29.31
CA ILE A 47 15.32 53.45 -30.28
C ILE A 47 16.50 52.59 -29.71
N GLN A 48 16.86 51.38 -30.17
CA GLN A 48 16.89 50.78 -31.54
C GLN A 48 16.82 49.22 -31.56
N GLN A 49 16.48 48.71 -32.76
CA GLN A 49 16.45 47.31 -33.26
C GLN A 49 17.87 46.64 -33.29
N GLN A 50 18.12 45.36 -33.67
CA GLN A 50 17.44 44.44 -34.60
C GLN A 50 17.91 42.96 -34.44
N LEU A 51 17.25 41.97 -35.06
CA LEU A 51 17.70 40.56 -35.17
C LEU A 51 18.63 40.35 -36.40
N GLN A 52 19.55 39.35 -36.37
CA GLN A 52 19.70 38.31 -37.42
C GLN A 52 20.72 37.18 -37.10
N ARG A 53 20.95 36.27 -38.07
CA ARG A 53 21.55 34.92 -37.97
C ARG A 53 23.07 34.84 -38.35
N ALA A 54 23.68 33.71 -37.95
CA ALA A 54 24.62 32.85 -38.71
C ALA A 54 26.15 32.93 -38.47
N GLU A 55 26.75 31.72 -38.42
CA GLU A 55 28.12 31.32 -38.83
C GLU A 55 29.38 31.80 -38.03
N ILE A 56 30.59 31.42 -38.51
CA ILE A 56 31.75 30.80 -37.79
C ILE A 56 33.07 31.12 -38.58
N PRO A 57 34.36 31.12 -38.10
CA PRO A 57 35.02 30.60 -36.86
C PRO A 57 36.09 31.52 -36.15
N MET A 58 36.81 30.98 -35.13
CA MET A 58 38.20 31.34 -34.66
C MET A 58 38.47 32.77 -34.07
N GLU A 59 39.51 33.13 -33.29
CA GLU A 59 40.75 32.51 -32.71
C GLU A 59 41.30 33.39 -31.53
N VAL A 60 42.12 32.84 -30.59
CA VAL A 60 43.38 33.39 -29.96
C VAL A 60 43.36 34.79 -29.22
N GLU A 61 44.12 35.18 -28.15
CA GLU A 61 45.41 34.78 -27.49
C GLU A 61 45.52 35.14 -25.97
N GLU A 62 46.45 34.46 -25.26
CA GLU A 62 47.33 34.77 -24.06
C GLU A 62 47.06 35.89 -22.99
N SER A 63 47.45 35.76 -21.70
CA SER A 63 48.86 35.67 -21.22
C SER A 63 49.08 35.53 -19.67
N ASN A 64 50.11 34.76 -19.26
CA ASN A 64 51.05 34.85 -18.08
C ASN A 64 50.53 34.98 -16.60
N ASP A 65 51.25 34.59 -15.52
CA ASP A 65 52.67 34.19 -15.31
C ASP A 65 52.93 33.39 -13.97
N LYS A 66 53.91 32.44 -13.96
CA LYS A 66 54.81 31.92 -12.86
C LYS A 66 54.23 31.39 -11.49
N GLN A 67 54.86 30.49 -10.70
CA GLN A 67 56.27 30.04 -10.55
C GLN A 67 56.47 28.65 -9.83
N CYS A 68 57.43 27.82 -10.29
CA CYS A 68 58.30 26.79 -9.62
C CYS A 68 57.79 25.84 -8.48
N ASN A 69 58.24 24.57 -8.31
CA ASN A 69 59.20 23.68 -9.02
C ASN A 69 59.06 22.19 -8.57
N ILE A 70 59.13 21.24 -9.53
CA ILE A 70 59.97 19.99 -9.57
C ILE A 70 59.86 19.00 -8.35
N THR A 71 59.55 17.69 -8.47
CA THR A 71 60.16 16.65 -9.33
C THR A 71 59.18 15.66 -10.02
N GLU A 72 59.41 15.46 -11.32
CA GLU A 72 59.57 14.17 -12.06
C GLU A 72 58.40 13.15 -12.18
N MET A 73 58.11 12.59 -13.37
CA MET A 73 58.39 13.05 -14.74
C MET A 73 57.38 12.42 -15.72
N ASP A 74 56.37 13.22 -16.05
CA ASP A 74 55.67 13.47 -17.33
C ASP A 74 55.18 12.38 -18.31
N ASN A 75 54.00 12.70 -18.85
CA ASN A 75 53.27 12.07 -19.96
C ASN A 75 53.30 12.97 -21.22
N SER A 76 52.64 12.50 -22.30
CA SER A 76 52.42 13.15 -23.61
C SER A 76 53.57 12.96 -24.63
N GLY A 77 53.35 13.03 -25.96
CA GLY A 77 52.14 13.40 -26.70
C GLY A 77 52.25 13.09 -28.20
N ILE A 78 51.36 13.66 -29.01
CA ILE A 78 51.07 13.33 -30.43
C ILE A 78 51.14 14.66 -31.25
N GLU A 79 51.59 14.78 -32.51
CA GLU A 79 51.75 13.84 -33.64
C GLU A 79 53.04 14.16 -34.49
N SER A 80 53.13 13.63 -35.73
CA SER A 80 53.68 14.17 -37.01
C SER A 80 54.67 15.37 -37.05
N MET A 81 55.60 15.53 -38.01
CA MET A 81 55.77 14.96 -39.38
C MET A 81 57.19 15.31 -39.93
N GLU A 82 57.69 14.54 -40.91
CA GLU A 82 58.77 14.93 -41.89
C GLU A 82 60.20 15.23 -41.31
N VAL A 83 61.35 15.10 -42.00
CA VAL A 83 61.69 14.62 -43.35
C VAL A 83 63.15 14.08 -43.39
N ASP A 84 63.40 13.12 -44.29
CA ASP A 84 64.63 12.63 -44.96
C ASP A 84 66.05 12.49 -44.34
N GLU A 85 66.58 11.30 -44.70
CA GLU A 85 67.93 10.94 -45.19
C GLU A 85 69.21 10.86 -44.31
N SER A 86 69.73 9.60 -44.31
CA SER A 86 71.15 9.22 -44.44
C SER A 86 72.04 9.32 -43.17
N ASP A 87 73.02 8.43 -42.91
CA ASP A 87 73.52 7.28 -43.67
C ASP A 87 74.21 6.22 -42.76
N ARG A 88 74.36 4.98 -43.26
CA ARG A 88 75.36 3.92 -42.91
C ARG A 88 75.35 3.09 -41.59
N LYS A 89 75.09 1.78 -41.81
CA LYS A 89 75.91 0.57 -41.46
C LYS A 89 76.18 0.19 -39.99
N ASP A 90 76.26 -1.09 -39.59
CA ASP A 90 75.99 -2.40 -40.23
C ASP A 90 75.90 -3.48 -39.11
N SER A 91 74.89 -4.38 -39.09
CA SER A 91 75.01 -5.78 -38.57
C SER A 91 73.70 -6.62 -38.62
N ILE A 92 73.34 -7.06 -39.84
CA ILE A 92 72.63 -8.31 -40.19
C ILE A 92 71.60 -8.93 -39.21
N PRO A 93 70.31 -8.93 -39.58
CA PRO A 93 69.39 -10.03 -39.33
C PRO A 93 69.21 -10.92 -40.60
N ARG A 94 69.22 -12.25 -40.43
CA ARG A 94 68.91 -13.19 -41.52
C ARG A 94 67.39 -13.33 -41.74
N SER A 95 66.94 -12.92 -42.93
CA SER A 95 65.81 -13.47 -43.69
C SER A 95 64.63 -14.10 -42.90
N ARG A 96 63.51 -13.38 -42.80
CA ARG A 96 62.18 -13.98 -42.89
C ARG A 96 61.34 -13.24 -43.94
N THR A 97 60.65 -14.03 -44.75
CA THR A 97 59.99 -13.60 -45.98
C THR A 97 58.74 -12.77 -45.73
N THR A 98 58.58 -11.74 -46.57
CA THR A 98 57.30 -11.05 -46.76
C THR A 98 56.20 -12.04 -47.12
N SER A 99 55.02 -11.90 -46.51
CA SER A 99 53.79 -12.54 -46.97
C SER A 99 52.81 -11.46 -47.40
N SER A 100 52.35 -11.57 -48.64
CA SER A 100 51.68 -10.52 -49.39
C SER A 100 50.25 -10.22 -48.92
N SER A 101 49.81 -9.01 -49.23
CA SER A 101 48.39 -8.68 -49.40
C SER A 101 47.79 -9.60 -50.45
N ILE A 102 46.99 -10.58 -50.03
CA ILE A 102 46.26 -11.46 -50.94
C ILE A 102 45.04 -10.73 -51.46
N GLU A 103 45.09 -10.33 -52.73
CA GLU A 103 43.93 -9.86 -53.48
C GLU A 103 42.85 -10.95 -53.51
N VAL A 104 41.60 -10.56 -53.28
CA VAL A 104 40.46 -11.49 -53.28
C VAL A 104 40.08 -11.78 -54.73
N THR A 105 40.56 -12.89 -55.28
CA THR A 105 40.21 -13.35 -56.63
C THR A 105 38.76 -13.83 -56.71
N THR A 106 38.18 -13.78 -57.91
CA THR A 106 36.79 -14.23 -58.16
C THR A 106 36.58 -15.71 -57.83
N ASP A 107 37.57 -16.57 -58.05
CA ASP A 107 37.52 -17.97 -57.60
C ASP A 107 37.57 -18.13 -56.08
N HIS A 108 38.25 -17.24 -55.34
CA HIS A 108 38.19 -17.27 -53.87
C HIS A 108 36.76 -16.96 -53.38
N ILE A 109 36.06 -16.02 -54.03
CA ILE A 109 34.66 -15.69 -53.74
C ILE A 109 33.75 -16.90 -54.02
N HIS A 110 33.92 -17.58 -55.16
CA HIS A 110 33.18 -18.81 -55.45
C HIS A 110 33.38 -19.91 -54.40
N VAL A 111 34.62 -20.10 -53.91
CA VAL A 111 34.93 -21.05 -52.84
C VAL A 111 34.23 -20.67 -51.53
N VAL A 112 34.17 -19.38 -51.17
CA VAL A 112 33.46 -18.91 -49.97
C VAL A 112 31.95 -19.15 -50.10
N ILE A 113 31.33 -18.81 -51.24
CA ILE A 113 29.90 -19.06 -51.49
C ILE A 113 29.59 -20.57 -51.40
N SER A 114 30.39 -21.41 -52.07
CA SER A 114 30.30 -22.86 -52.03
C SER A 114 30.40 -23.42 -50.60
N ARG A 115 31.34 -22.92 -49.79
CA ARG A 115 31.55 -23.34 -48.39
C ARG A 115 30.39 -22.91 -47.47
N VAL A 116 29.95 -21.66 -47.56
CA VAL A 116 28.87 -21.10 -46.73
C VAL A 116 27.54 -21.80 -47.00
N LEU A 117 27.23 -22.06 -48.28
CA LEU A 117 26.00 -22.72 -48.68
C LEU A 117 26.12 -24.27 -48.68
N ARG A 118 27.33 -24.84 -48.56
CA ARG A 118 27.62 -26.28 -48.73
C ARG A 118 27.12 -26.84 -50.07
N ILE A 119 27.42 -26.13 -51.14
CA ILE A 119 26.97 -26.46 -52.51
C ILE A 119 28.15 -26.59 -53.46
N SER A 120 27.96 -27.34 -54.54
CA SER A 120 28.90 -27.36 -55.66
C SER A 120 28.16 -27.28 -57.00
N TRP A 121 28.71 -26.49 -57.92
CA TRP A 121 28.23 -26.34 -59.29
C TRP A 121 29.36 -26.54 -60.33
N LYS A 122 30.55 -27.00 -59.90
CA LYS A 122 31.69 -27.35 -60.77
C LYS A 122 31.92 -28.88 -60.85
N SER A 123 31.70 -29.62 -59.76
CA SER A 123 31.85 -31.08 -59.69
C SER A 123 31.10 -31.66 -58.47
N SER A 124 30.73 -32.95 -58.47
CA SER A 124 30.18 -33.60 -57.28
C SER A 124 31.27 -33.82 -56.23
N VAL A 125 31.17 -33.12 -55.10
CA VAL A 125 32.12 -33.23 -53.97
C VAL A 125 31.37 -33.76 -52.74
N GLU A 126 31.95 -34.77 -52.10
CA GLU A 126 31.38 -35.44 -50.93
C GLU A 126 31.09 -34.43 -49.79
N GLY A 127 29.87 -34.47 -49.24
CA GLY A 127 29.39 -33.52 -48.23
C GLY A 127 28.88 -32.16 -48.76
N THR A 128 28.73 -31.99 -50.08
CA THR A 128 28.09 -30.79 -50.70
C THR A 128 26.90 -31.15 -51.58
N ILE A 129 25.89 -30.26 -51.64
CA ILE A 129 24.73 -30.41 -52.52
C ILE A 129 25.13 -29.99 -53.95
N PHE A 130 25.02 -30.90 -54.91
CA PHE A 130 25.30 -30.58 -56.32
C PHE A 130 24.09 -29.89 -56.98
N LEU A 131 24.35 -28.78 -57.68
CA LEU A 131 23.32 -27.91 -58.26
C LEU A 131 23.38 -27.87 -59.80
N PRO A 132 22.69 -28.80 -60.49
CA PRO A 132 22.78 -28.93 -61.95
C PRO A 132 22.23 -27.72 -62.73
N GLN A 133 21.21 -27.02 -62.23
CA GLN A 133 20.64 -25.85 -62.94
C GLN A 133 21.56 -24.63 -62.78
N THR A 134 22.12 -24.43 -61.59
CA THR A 134 23.15 -23.40 -61.31
C THR A 134 24.43 -23.66 -62.10
N ALA A 135 24.83 -24.93 -62.27
CA ALA A 135 25.94 -25.32 -63.16
C ALA A 135 25.66 -24.98 -64.63
N ALA A 136 24.45 -25.30 -65.13
CA ALA A 136 24.05 -24.97 -66.50
C ALA A 136 23.90 -23.46 -66.74
N TYR A 137 23.55 -22.67 -65.72
CA TYR A 137 23.49 -21.21 -65.77
C TYR A 137 24.89 -20.59 -65.84
N THR A 138 25.80 -21.00 -64.94
CA THR A 138 27.17 -20.48 -64.88
C THR A 138 28.02 -20.78 -66.12
N LEU A 139 27.66 -21.82 -66.90
CA LEU A 139 28.25 -22.10 -68.21
C LEU A 139 27.78 -21.16 -69.35
N LYS A 140 26.66 -20.43 -69.18
CA LYS A 140 26.06 -19.61 -70.25
C LYS A 140 26.43 -18.12 -70.21
N GLN A 141 26.95 -17.60 -69.10
CA GLN A 141 27.31 -16.19 -68.94
C GLN A 141 28.83 -15.97 -68.88
N LYS A 142 29.34 -14.93 -69.58
CA LYS A 142 30.77 -14.57 -69.62
C LYS A 142 31.22 -13.64 -68.50
N GLN A 143 30.29 -12.98 -67.80
CA GLN A 143 30.54 -12.21 -66.58
C GLN A 143 29.50 -12.65 -65.55
N LEU A 144 29.94 -12.85 -64.32
CA LEU A 144 29.15 -13.45 -63.25
C LEU A 144 28.94 -12.43 -62.13
N ASP A 145 27.69 -12.02 -61.90
CA ASP A 145 27.31 -11.34 -60.66
C ASP A 145 27.11 -12.40 -59.57
N PHE A 146 27.88 -12.28 -58.48
CA PHE A 146 27.77 -13.17 -57.33
C PHE A 146 26.38 -13.15 -56.68
N SER A 147 25.66 -12.02 -56.74
CA SER A 147 24.30 -11.91 -56.23
C SER A 147 23.34 -12.88 -56.94
N GLU A 148 23.49 -12.99 -58.26
CA GLU A 148 22.62 -13.83 -59.09
C GLU A 148 22.94 -15.32 -58.94
N ILE A 149 24.22 -15.69 -58.79
CA ILE A 149 24.62 -17.06 -58.41
C ILE A 149 23.99 -17.45 -57.06
N ILE A 150 24.04 -16.56 -56.07
CA ILE A 150 23.47 -16.81 -54.73
C ILE A 150 21.96 -17.02 -54.80
N ASN A 151 21.24 -16.18 -55.56
CA ASN A 151 19.80 -16.31 -55.78
C ASN A 151 19.46 -17.65 -56.43
N GLN A 152 20.09 -17.96 -57.56
CA GLN A 152 19.81 -19.18 -58.33
C GLN A 152 20.10 -20.43 -57.50
N ALA A 153 21.22 -20.45 -56.77
CA ALA A 153 21.59 -21.55 -55.91
C ALA A 153 20.61 -21.76 -54.74
N LEU A 154 20.27 -20.71 -54.00
CA LEU A 154 19.31 -20.80 -52.88
C LEU A 154 17.92 -21.23 -53.37
N MET A 155 17.49 -20.72 -54.53
CA MET A 155 16.20 -21.07 -55.11
C MET A 155 16.16 -22.53 -55.61
N GLU A 156 17.23 -23.02 -56.24
CA GLU A 156 17.35 -24.42 -56.66
C GLU A 156 17.27 -25.36 -55.44
N ILE A 157 18.04 -25.09 -54.39
CA ILE A 157 18.04 -25.87 -53.13
C ILE A 157 16.64 -25.93 -52.50
N LEU A 158 15.95 -24.80 -52.42
CA LEU A 158 14.60 -24.75 -51.83
C LEU A 158 13.57 -25.49 -52.69
N CYS A 159 13.71 -25.46 -54.02
CA CYS A 159 12.92 -26.29 -54.92
C CYS A 159 13.20 -27.80 -54.71
N MET A 160 14.45 -28.21 -54.50
CA MET A 160 14.79 -29.61 -54.20
C MET A 160 14.19 -30.05 -52.84
N PHE A 161 14.22 -29.18 -51.83
CA PHE A 161 13.54 -29.43 -50.55
C PHE A 161 12.01 -29.62 -50.69
N SER A 162 11.34 -28.84 -51.54
CA SER A 162 9.90 -29.03 -51.82
C SER A 162 9.59 -30.30 -52.62
N LYS A 163 10.54 -30.83 -53.39
CA LYS A 163 10.37 -32.06 -54.21
C LYS A 163 10.69 -33.37 -53.49
N ARG A 164 11.18 -33.31 -52.24
CA ARG A 164 11.55 -34.48 -51.42
C ARG A 164 12.66 -35.34 -52.03
N GLU A 165 13.66 -34.71 -52.65
CA GLU A 165 14.94 -35.37 -52.88
C GLU A 165 15.67 -35.48 -51.52
N ASP A 166 16.19 -36.67 -51.16
CA ASP A 166 16.91 -36.88 -49.90
C ASP A 166 18.35 -36.33 -50.02
N LEU A 167 18.49 -35.03 -49.78
CA LEU A 167 19.71 -34.24 -50.00
C LEU A 167 20.74 -34.36 -48.86
N LEU A 168 20.38 -34.98 -47.74
CA LEU A 168 21.18 -35.04 -46.51
C LEU A 168 20.95 -36.38 -45.80
N ASN A 169 21.73 -37.40 -46.16
CA ASN A 169 22.00 -38.53 -45.26
C ASN A 169 22.79 -38.04 -44.04
N ASP A 170 22.65 -38.75 -42.92
CA ASP A 170 23.00 -38.29 -41.58
C ASP A 170 24.36 -37.61 -41.44
N THR A 171 24.34 -36.40 -40.87
CA THR A 171 25.50 -35.86 -40.13
C THR A 171 25.01 -35.02 -38.96
N THR A 172 24.37 -35.68 -38.00
CA THR A 172 24.39 -35.23 -36.61
C THR A 172 25.82 -35.33 -36.08
N VAL A 173 26.63 -34.32 -36.35
CA VAL A 173 27.86 -34.10 -35.57
C VAL A 173 27.43 -33.45 -34.27
N ASP A 174 27.67 -34.15 -33.16
CA ASP A 174 27.43 -33.66 -31.82
C ASP A 174 28.22 -32.38 -31.54
N ILE A 175 27.53 -31.27 -31.30
CA ILE A 175 28.13 -30.02 -30.80
C ILE A 175 28.24 -30.11 -29.26
N SER A 176 28.88 -31.19 -28.78
CA SER A 176 29.12 -31.48 -27.37
C SER A 176 30.55 -31.95 -27.05
N SER A 177 31.43 -32.04 -28.06
CA SER A 177 32.86 -32.31 -27.90
C SER A 177 33.70 -31.23 -28.60
N ASP A 178 34.02 -30.15 -27.87
CA ASP A 178 35.24 -29.30 -28.03
C ASP A 178 35.13 -28.04 -27.14
N ARG A 179 34.97 -28.26 -25.82
CA ARG A 179 35.10 -27.22 -24.77
C ARG A 179 35.76 -27.75 -23.49
N GLN A 180 36.79 -28.56 -23.64
CA GLN A 180 37.83 -28.73 -22.64
C GLN A 180 39.17 -28.63 -23.36
N ASP A 181 39.76 -27.44 -23.36
CA ASP A 181 41.14 -27.26 -22.91
C ASP A 181 41.60 -25.79 -22.95
N SER A 182 42.15 -25.35 -21.80
CA SER A 182 43.22 -24.35 -21.69
C SER A 182 42.88 -22.85 -21.94
N PRO A 183 43.67 -21.90 -21.37
CA PRO A 183 43.10 -20.92 -20.44
C PRO A 183 43.26 -19.45 -20.88
N ASN A 184 42.96 -18.52 -19.95
CA ASN A 184 42.93 -17.06 -20.09
C ASN A 184 41.78 -16.48 -20.92
N ASN A 185 40.77 -15.98 -20.20
CA ASN A 185 40.53 -14.54 -20.23
C ASN A 185 39.96 -14.05 -18.89
N GLN A 186 40.58 -13.00 -18.35
CA GLN A 186 40.20 -12.41 -17.08
C GLN A 186 38.94 -11.57 -17.26
N ALA A 187 37.95 -11.79 -16.38
CA ALA A 187 36.90 -10.84 -16.10
C ALA A 187 36.84 -10.65 -14.58
N SER A 188 37.31 -9.50 -14.12
CA SER A 188 37.23 -9.06 -12.72
C SER A 188 35.99 -8.14 -12.56
N PRO A 189 35.54 -7.84 -11.33
CA PRO A 189 34.53 -8.67 -10.70
C PRO A 189 33.31 -7.86 -10.23
N LEU A 190 32.24 -8.55 -9.80
CA LEU A 190 31.34 -8.17 -8.70
C LEU A 190 30.09 -9.08 -8.72
N LEU A 191 30.08 -10.13 -7.90
CA LEU A 191 28.91 -10.71 -7.24
C LEU A 191 29.37 -11.88 -6.34
N SER A 192 29.06 -11.80 -5.05
CA SER A 192 29.51 -12.73 -4.00
C SER A 192 28.74 -14.06 -4.04
N PRO A 193 29.26 -15.16 -3.43
CA PRO A 193 28.82 -16.51 -3.78
C PRO A 193 27.50 -16.92 -3.13
N VAL A 194 26.60 -17.48 -3.93
CA VAL A 194 25.49 -18.33 -3.45
C VAL A 194 25.90 -19.79 -3.61
N MET A 195 25.72 -20.58 -2.56
CA MET A 195 26.15 -21.98 -2.52
C MET A 195 25.42 -22.83 -3.57
N ALA A 196 26.16 -23.65 -4.30
CA ALA A 196 25.60 -24.63 -5.23
C ALA A 196 24.95 -25.80 -4.48
N LEU A 197 23.69 -26.09 -4.79
CA LEU A 197 23.00 -27.34 -4.47
C LEU A 197 22.95 -28.25 -5.72
N PRO A 198 22.86 -29.58 -5.55
CA PRO A 198 23.34 -30.53 -6.55
C PRO A 198 22.49 -30.57 -7.83
N SER A 199 23.18 -30.84 -8.94
CA SER A 199 22.61 -30.98 -10.28
C SER A 199 21.70 -32.19 -10.40
N TYR A 200 20.39 -31.98 -10.29
CA TYR A 200 19.39 -32.95 -10.75
C TYR A 200 19.12 -32.76 -12.25
N GLN A 201 19.18 -33.85 -12.99
CA GLN A 201 18.80 -33.88 -14.41
C GLN A 201 17.32 -33.49 -14.56
N LEU A 202 17.03 -32.52 -15.44
CA LEU A 202 15.66 -32.10 -15.71
C LEU A 202 14.87 -33.20 -16.43
N PRO A 203 13.64 -33.54 -15.98
CA PRO A 203 12.75 -34.40 -16.75
C PRO A 203 12.24 -33.68 -18.01
N THR A 204 12.07 -34.44 -19.08
CA THR A 204 11.73 -33.94 -20.41
C THR A 204 10.38 -33.21 -20.43
N MET A 205 10.36 -32.00 -20.97
CA MET A 205 9.16 -31.16 -21.13
C MET A 205 8.05 -31.85 -21.95
N PRO A 206 6.79 -31.87 -21.48
CA PRO A 206 5.64 -32.00 -22.36
C PRO A 206 5.39 -30.64 -23.04
N LEU A 207 5.89 -30.49 -24.28
CA LEU A 207 5.68 -29.30 -25.12
C LEU A 207 4.31 -29.36 -25.82
N PRO A 208 3.39 -28.41 -25.58
CA PRO A 208 2.27 -28.17 -26.47
C PRO A 208 2.74 -27.32 -27.66
N ILE A 209 2.56 -27.85 -28.88
CA ILE A 209 2.74 -27.13 -30.16
C ILE A 209 4.19 -26.68 -30.43
N GLY A 210 4.96 -27.57 -31.08
CA GLY A 210 6.29 -27.25 -31.62
C GLY A 210 7.41 -28.18 -31.13
N SER A 211 7.34 -29.46 -31.48
CA SER A 211 8.48 -30.37 -31.34
C SER A 211 9.59 -30.03 -32.34
N LYS A 212 10.84 -30.45 -32.09
CA LYS A 212 11.95 -30.33 -33.08
C LYS A 212 11.56 -30.86 -34.48
N SER A 213 10.70 -31.88 -34.53
CA SER A 213 10.20 -32.51 -35.76
C SER A 213 9.26 -31.65 -36.61
N SER A 214 8.78 -30.50 -36.14
CA SER A 214 7.84 -29.64 -36.88
C SER A 214 8.51 -28.51 -37.68
N GLN A 215 9.85 -28.43 -37.72
CA GLN A 215 10.55 -27.39 -38.48
C GLN A 215 10.77 -27.79 -39.95
N PRO A 216 10.66 -26.86 -40.92
CA PRO A 216 11.03 -27.13 -42.30
C PRO A 216 12.56 -27.34 -42.40
N LYS A 217 13.00 -28.47 -42.98
CA LYS A 217 14.43 -28.75 -43.22
C LYS A 217 15.12 -27.58 -43.96
N SER A 218 14.39 -26.93 -44.87
CA SER A 218 14.77 -25.72 -45.60
C SER A 218 15.08 -24.52 -44.69
N LEU A 219 14.24 -24.24 -43.68
CA LEU A 219 14.48 -23.17 -42.70
C LEU A 219 15.72 -23.48 -41.85
N THR A 220 15.85 -24.72 -41.36
CA THR A 220 17.04 -25.15 -40.61
C THR A 220 18.32 -25.03 -41.45
N TYR A 221 18.25 -25.36 -42.75
CA TYR A 221 19.35 -25.16 -43.69
C TYR A 221 19.74 -23.69 -43.86
N LEU A 222 18.76 -22.77 -44.03
CA LEU A 222 19.03 -21.33 -44.16
C LEU A 222 19.60 -20.72 -42.87
N LEU A 223 19.10 -21.12 -41.70
CA LEU A 223 19.67 -20.72 -40.40
C LEU A 223 21.12 -21.22 -40.23
N ASN A 224 21.40 -22.44 -40.69
CA ASN A 224 22.76 -22.99 -40.70
C ASN A 224 23.68 -22.25 -41.70
N CYS A 225 23.19 -21.83 -42.86
CA CYS A 225 23.94 -20.97 -43.78
C CYS A 225 24.30 -19.64 -43.12
N TYR A 226 23.33 -18.98 -42.49
CA TYR A 226 23.56 -17.71 -41.77
C TYR A 226 24.60 -17.87 -40.65
N SER A 227 24.52 -18.94 -39.85
CA SER A 227 25.55 -19.27 -38.84
C SER A 227 26.94 -19.48 -39.45
N ARG A 228 27.03 -20.12 -40.63
CA ARG A 228 28.30 -20.31 -41.34
C ARG A 228 28.90 -19.00 -41.86
N ILE A 229 28.08 -18.02 -42.25
CA ILE A 229 28.58 -16.67 -42.60
C ILE A 229 29.29 -16.04 -41.38
N ALA A 230 28.67 -16.09 -40.20
CA ALA A 230 29.26 -15.54 -38.98
C ALA A 230 30.56 -16.27 -38.55
N ILE A 231 30.67 -17.56 -38.85
CA ILE A 231 31.91 -18.34 -38.65
C ILE A 231 33.00 -17.89 -39.65
N GLU A 232 32.66 -17.69 -40.93
CA GLU A 232 33.61 -17.20 -41.94
C GLU A 232 34.10 -15.77 -41.64
N GLU A 233 33.21 -14.88 -41.18
CA GLU A 233 33.55 -13.55 -40.67
C GLU A 233 34.52 -13.61 -39.49
N ARG A 234 34.28 -14.52 -38.53
CA ARG A 234 35.14 -14.72 -37.36
C ARG A 234 36.50 -15.32 -37.70
N ASN A 235 36.56 -16.24 -38.67
CA ASN A 235 37.79 -16.92 -39.08
C ASN A 235 38.70 -16.02 -39.94
N HIS A 236 38.12 -15.09 -40.69
CA HIS A 236 38.86 -14.24 -41.65
C HIS A 236 38.56 -12.73 -41.51
N PRO A 237 38.63 -12.14 -40.29
CA PRO A 237 38.05 -10.83 -40.00
C PRO A 237 38.63 -9.69 -40.84
N LYS A 238 39.93 -9.71 -41.16
CA LYS A 238 40.58 -8.69 -42.00
C LYS A 238 40.19 -8.75 -43.48
N ARG A 239 39.70 -9.90 -43.98
CA ARG A 239 39.26 -10.05 -45.38
C ARG A 239 37.76 -9.86 -45.50
N SER A 240 37.01 -10.40 -44.54
CA SER A 240 35.54 -10.31 -44.48
C SER A 240 35.03 -8.88 -44.25
N SER A 241 35.87 -7.96 -43.78
CA SER A 241 35.54 -6.53 -43.59
C SER A 241 35.83 -5.63 -44.80
N ILE A 242 36.48 -6.13 -45.87
CA ILE A 242 36.90 -5.33 -47.02
C ILE A 242 36.15 -5.79 -48.30
N PRO A 243 35.67 -4.87 -49.16
CA PRO A 243 35.13 -5.23 -50.47
C PRO A 243 36.17 -5.92 -51.37
N PRO A 244 35.79 -6.85 -52.25
CA PRO A 244 34.43 -7.27 -52.56
C PRO A 244 33.82 -8.30 -51.59
N LEU A 245 34.63 -8.93 -50.73
CA LEU A 245 34.16 -10.05 -49.89
C LEU A 245 33.11 -9.62 -48.85
N SER A 246 33.28 -8.44 -48.24
CA SER A 246 32.28 -7.87 -47.32
C SER A 246 30.90 -7.70 -47.97
N ASN A 247 30.86 -7.28 -49.23
CA ASN A 247 29.63 -7.12 -50.00
C ASN A 247 28.98 -8.48 -50.25
N VAL A 248 29.76 -9.49 -50.63
CA VAL A 248 29.26 -10.86 -50.85
C VAL A 248 28.69 -11.47 -49.57
N LEU A 249 29.38 -11.32 -48.42
CA LEU A 249 28.88 -11.81 -47.13
C LEU A 249 27.60 -11.08 -46.69
N THR A 250 27.50 -9.78 -46.98
CA THR A 250 26.29 -8.97 -46.74
C THR A 250 25.12 -9.43 -47.63
N VAL A 251 25.38 -9.70 -48.92
CA VAL A 251 24.38 -10.26 -49.85
C VAL A 251 23.95 -11.66 -49.40
N LEU A 252 24.88 -12.53 -48.99
CA LEU A 252 24.58 -13.86 -48.45
C LEU A 252 23.66 -13.77 -47.22
N LYS A 253 23.92 -12.87 -46.26
CA LYS A 253 23.03 -12.65 -45.10
C LYS A 253 21.64 -12.19 -45.53
N MET A 254 21.60 -11.12 -46.33
CA MET A 254 20.36 -10.54 -46.86
C MET A 254 19.51 -11.57 -47.61
N GLN A 255 20.13 -12.42 -48.43
CA GLN A 255 19.41 -13.49 -49.15
C GLN A 255 18.99 -14.63 -48.24
N CYS A 256 19.83 -15.07 -47.29
CA CYS A 256 19.41 -16.06 -46.29
C CYS A 256 18.16 -15.59 -45.51
N VAL A 257 18.11 -14.31 -45.11
CA VAL A 257 16.95 -13.69 -44.45
C VAL A 257 15.75 -13.55 -45.40
N GLN A 258 15.96 -13.11 -46.65
CA GLN A 258 14.92 -12.96 -47.66
C GLN A 258 14.25 -14.30 -48.00
N TYR A 259 15.02 -15.34 -48.30
CA TYR A 259 14.50 -16.67 -48.57
C TYR A 259 13.87 -17.30 -47.32
N SER A 260 14.41 -17.03 -46.12
CA SER A 260 13.75 -17.48 -44.88
C SER A 260 12.39 -16.82 -44.69
N SER A 261 12.25 -15.53 -45.05
CA SER A 261 10.95 -14.83 -45.05
C SER A 261 9.95 -15.45 -46.04
N LEU A 262 10.40 -15.97 -47.19
CA LEU A 262 9.54 -16.70 -48.14
C LEU A 262 9.11 -18.07 -47.62
N VAL A 263 10.05 -18.82 -47.02
CA VAL A 263 9.76 -20.12 -46.37
C VAL A 263 8.77 -19.94 -45.21
N LEU A 264 8.97 -18.93 -44.36
CA LEU A 264 8.10 -18.63 -43.22
C LEU A 264 6.69 -18.15 -43.62
N GLN A 265 6.53 -17.63 -44.84
CA GLN A 265 5.21 -17.31 -45.42
C GLN A 265 4.53 -18.53 -46.08
N GLY A 266 5.20 -19.68 -46.14
CA GLY A 266 4.70 -20.88 -46.81
C GLY A 266 4.72 -20.81 -48.34
N LEU A 267 5.50 -19.88 -48.93
CA LEU A 267 5.52 -19.67 -50.38
C LEU A 267 6.51 -20.58 -51.11
N VAL A 268 7.54 -21.08 -50.41
CA VAL A 268 8.68 -21.80 -51.00
C VAL A 268 9.25 -22.78 -49.96
N GLY A 269 9.75 -23.95 -50.40
CA GLY A 269 10.61 -24.80 -49.56
C GLY A 269 9.91 -25.59 -48.45
N ILE A 270 8.58 -25.67 -48.48
CA ILE A 270 7.78 -26.57 -47.62
C ILE A 270 7.19 -27.67 -48.52
N CYS A 271 7.08 -28.90 -48.02
CA CYS A 271 6.39 -29.98 -48.71
C CYS A 271 4.87 -29.88 -48.48
N GLU A 272 4.09 -29.89 -49.55
CA GLU A 272 2.61 -29.74 -49.51
C GLU A 272 1.88 -30.95 -48.87
N ALA A 273 2.58 -32.04 -48.58
CA ALA A 273 1.99 -33.30 -48.14
C ALA A 273 1.58 -33.37 -46.65
N SER A 274 1.95 -32.39 -45.82
CA SER A 274 1.46 -32.32 -44.43
C SER A 274 0.22 -31.42 -44.36
N VAL A 275 -0.89 -31.92 -43.84
CA VAL A 275 -2.06 -31.10 -43.47
C VAL A 275 -1.58 -30.04 -42.46
N ILE A 276 -1.41 -28.80 -42.91
CA ILE A 276 -0.81 -27.72 -42.11
C ILE A 276 -1.85 -27.24 -41.08
N PRO A 277 -1.62 -27.40 -39.76
CA PRO A 277 -2.50 -26.79 -38.76
C PRO A 277 -2.48 -25.27 -38.92
N MET A 278 -3.64 -24.63 -38.73
CA MET A 278 -3.87 -23.21 -39.02
C MET A 278 -2.93 -22.24 -38.24
N CYS A 279 -2.24 -22.72 -37.19
CA CYS A 279 -1.27 -21.99 -36.39
C CYS A 279 0.11 -22.68 -36.33
N THR A 280 0.71 -23.05 -37.46
CA THR A 280 2.04 -23.70 -37.46
C THR A 280 3.17 -22.68 -37.28
N THR A 281 3.77 -22.65 -36.09
CA THR A 281 4.78 -21.65 -35.70
C THR A 281 6.22 -22.12 -35.85
N TYR A 282 6.76 -22.09 -37.07
CA TYR A 282 8.13 -22.55 -37.35
C TYR A 282 9.23 -21.76 -36.61
N LEU A 283 8.98 -20.49 -36.27
CA LEU A 283 9.89 -19.61 -35.52
C LEU A 283 9.82 -19.74 -33.99
N LEU A 284 8.74 -20.31 -33.42
CA LEU A 284 8.54 -20.31 -31.97
C LEU A 284 9.58 -21.17 -31.24
N TYR A 285 9.80 -22.41 -31.70
CA TYR A 285 10.77 -23.31 -31.07
C TYR A 285 12.22 -22.77 -31.14
N PRO A 286 12.74 -22.25 -32.27
CA PRO A 286 14.07 -21.63 -32.32
C PRO A 286 14.26 -20.48 -31.32
N ILE A 287 13.22 -19.66 -31.13
CA ILE A 287 13.24 -18.54 -30.18
C ILE A 287 13.26 -19.09 -28.74
N LEU A 288 12.31 -19.94 -28.36
CA LEU A 288 12.22 -20.51 -27.00
C LEU A 288 13.42 -21.36 -26.58
N SER A 289 14.10 -21.99 -27.55
CA SER A 289 15.33 -22.77 -27.33
C SER A 289 16.63 -21.96 -27.50
N GLN A 290 16.53 -20.66 -27.82
CA GLN A 290 17.68 -19.78 -28.10
C GLN A 290 18.63 -20.35 -29.18
N SER A 291 18.08 -21.08 -30.16
CA SER A 291 18.84 -21.73 -31.24
C SER A 291 18.99 -20.88 -32.50
N LEU A 292 18.52 -19.63 -32.48
CA LEU A 292 18.66 -18.71 -33.62
C LEU A 292 20.09 -18.15 -33.71
N PRO A 293 20.62 -17.93 -34.93
CA PRO A 293 21.90 -17.24 -35.11
C PRO A 293 21.85 -15.80 -34.57
N ARG A 294 22.95 -15.32 -33.98
CA ARG A 294 23.04 -13.95 -33.46
C ARG A 294 22.77 -12.93 -34.56
N GLY A 295 21.91 -11.94 -34.28
CA GLY A 295 21.52 -10.88 -35.22
C GLY A 295 20.44 -11.26 -36.24
N TYR A 296 20.25 -12.55 -36.54
CA TYR A 296 19.28 -13.00 -37.56
C TYR A 296 17.86 -12.48 -37.32
N LEU A 297 17.39 -12.54 -36.06
CA LEU A 297 16.05 -12.07 -35.70
C LEU A 297 15.88 -10.55 -35.93
N HIS A 298 16.94 -9.78 -35.66
CA HIS A 298 16.95 -8.33 -35.87
C HIS A 298 16.96 -7.98 -37.37
N GLU A 299 17.74 -8.70 -38.19
CA GLU A 299 17.72 -8.55 -39.66
C GLU A 299 16.37 -8.96 -40.26
N LEU A 300 15.76 -10.06 -39.80
CA LEU A 300 14.45 -10.51 -40.25
C LEU A 300 13.35 -9.48 -39.97
N VAL A 301 13.29 -8.92 -38.75
CA VAL A 301 12.35 -7.84 -38.41
C VAL A 301 12.65 -6.58 -39.24
N ALA A 302 13.92 -6.18 -39.35
CA ALA A 302 14.31 -5.01 -40.15
C ALA A 302 13.93 -5.15 -41.64
N LYS A 303 14.04 -6.35 -42.21
CA LYS A 303 13.66 -6.63 -43.61
C LYS A 303 12.14 -6.65 -43.83
N THR A 304 11.37 -7.11 -42.86
CA THR A 304 9.93 -7.40 -43.03
C THR A 304 8.98 -6.31 -42.51
N HIS A 305 9.40 -5.47 -41.57
CA HIS A 305 8.52 -4.49 -40.90
C HIS A 305 7.84 -3.45 -41.81
N THR A 306 8.39 -3.20 -43.01
CA THR A 306 7.81 -2.25 -43.97
C THR A 306 6.59 -2.83 -44.70
N ASN A 307 6.51 -4.17 -44.87
CA ASN A 307 5.36 -4.84 -45.45
C ASN A 307 4.50 -5.46 -44.35
N SER A 308 3.44 -4.74 -43.96
CA SER A 308 2.50 -5.18 -42.91
C SER A 308 1.95 -6.60 -43.16
N SER A 309 1.63 -6.97 -44.41
CA SER A 309 1.06 -8.28 -44.71
C SER A 309 2.03 -9.43 -44.42
N THR A 310 3.28 -9.31 -44.88
CA THR A 310 4.36 -10.27 -44.61
C THR A 310 4.73 -10.29 -43.13
N PHE A 311 4.81 -9.11 -42.49
CA PHE A 311 5.15 -9.00 -41.07
C PHE A 311 4.12 -9.71 -40.17
N ASN A 312 2.83 -9.49 -40.42
CA ASN A 312 1.75 -10.16 -39.71
C ASN A 312 1.81 -11.68 -39.91
N LYS A 313 1.97 -12.16 -41.15
CA LYS A 313 2.05 -13.61 -41.43
C LYS A 313 3.18 -14.31 -40.68
N ILE A 314 4.32 -13.65 -40.50
CA ILE A 314 5.50 -14.23 -39.83
C ILE A 314 5.40 -14.11 -38.31
N PHE A 315 5.10 -12.92 -37.78
CA PHE A 315 5.24 -12.63 -36.35
C PHE A 315 3.96 -12.75 -35.54
N THR A 316 2.76 -12.62 -36.13
CA THR A 316 1.51 -12.87 -35.39
C THR A 316 1.47 -14.32 -34.86
N PRO A 317 1.75 -15.38 -35.64
CA PRO A 317 1.79 -16.74 -35.11
C PRO A 317 2.79 -16.91 -33.96
N VAL A 318 3.96 -16.26 -34.01
CA VAL A 318 4.95 -16.29 -32.91
C VAL A 318 4.37 -15.69 -31.64
N LEU A 319 3.72 -14.51 -31.72
CA LEU A 319 3.06 -13.88 -30.58
C LEU A 319 1.92 -14.76 -30.03
N GLN A 320 1.11 -15.38 -30.90
CA GLN A 320 0.08 -16.34 -30.50
C GLN A 320 0.67 -17.54 -29.75
N GLY A 321 1.79 -18.09 -30.25
CA GLY A 321 2.50 -19.20 -29.62
C GLY A 321 3.05 -18.85 -28.22
N LEU A 322 3.59 -17.64 -28.04
CA LEU A 322 4.03 -17.15 -26.73
C LEU A 322 2.86 -16.97 -25.76
N TYR A 323 1.74 -16.39 -26.23
CA TYR A 323 0.51 -16.23 -25.45
C TYR A 323 -0.07 -17.59 -24.99
N LEU A 324 -0.18 -18.56 -25.89
CA LEU A 324 -0.64 -19.92 -25.57
C LEU A 324 0.32 -20.66 -24.62
N SER A 325 1.63 -20.46 -24.78
CA SER A 325 2.64 -21.00 -23.86
C SER A 325 2.46 -20.43 -22.44
N MET A 326 2.20 -19.13 -22.32
CA MET A 326 1.97 -18.48 -21.03
C MET A 326 0.65 -18.86 -20.38
N GLN A 327 -0.41 -19.17 -21.14
CA GLN A 327 -1.67 -19.69 -20.58
C GLN A 327 -1.50 -21.03 -19.83
N GLN A 328 -0.45 -21.80 -20.12
CA GLN A 328 -0.13 -23.07 -19.46
C GLN A 328 1.06 -22.98 -18.51
N ALA A 329 1.65 -21.79 -18.34
CA ALA A 329 2.87 -21.60 -17.59
C ALA A 329 2.67 -21.72 -16.06
N SER A 330 3.74 -22.11 -15.37
CA SER A 330 3.78 -22.20 -13.92
C SER A 330 5.16 -21.85 -13.38
N LEU A 331 5.21 -21.44 -12.11
CA LEU A 331 6.44 -21.45 -11.33
C LEU A 331 6.94 -22.89 -11.10
N VAL A 332 6.03 -23.87 -11.08
CA VAL A 332 6.42 -25.29 -11.05
C VAL A 332 7.07 -25.69 -12.36
N GLY A 333 8.40 -25.84 -12.33
CA GLY A 333 9.19 -26.22 -13.50
C GLY A 333 9.69 -25.04 -14.35
N ASN A 334 9.53 -23.80 -13.86
CA ASN A 334 10.06 -22.57 -14.48
C ASN A 334 9.62 -22.35 -15.94
N THR A 335 8.45 -22.89 -16.33
CA THR A 335 7.98 -22.88 -17.73
C THR A 335 7.60 -21.48 -18.25
N HIS A 336 7.39 -20.53 -17.33
CA HIS A 336 7.14 -19.12 -17.62
C HIS A 336 8.38 -18.33 -18.09
N ARG A 337 9.61 -18.76 -17.73
CA ARG A 337 10.83 -17.97 -18.00
C ARG A 337 11.09 -17.79 -19.49
N ARG A 338 11.11 -18.88 -20.27
CA ARG A 338 11.48 -18.83 -21.70
C ARG A 338 10.51 -18.00 -22.56
N PRO A 339 9.17 -18.08 -22.41
CA PRO A 339 8.27 -17.20 -23.14
C PRO A 339 8.40 -15.71 -22.73
N ILE A 340 8.74 -15.42 -21.46
CA ILE A 340 9.01 -14.06 -20.99
C ILE A 340 10.30 -13.51 -21.61
N GLU A 341 11.41 -14.25 -21.52
CA GLU A 341 12.69 -13.91 -22.16
C GLU A 341 12.52 -13.67 -23.67
N ALA A 342 11.78 -14.55 -24.35
CA ALA A 342 11.51 -14.45 -25.78
C ALA A 342 10.72 -13.19 -26.17
N LEU A 343 9.70 -12.83 -25.38
CA LEU A 343 8.93 -11.61 -25.63
C LEU A 343 9.77 -10.36 -25.32
N GLU A 344 10.60 -10.39 -24.28
CA GLU A 344 11.54 -9.32 -23.93
C GLU A 344 12.55 -9.04 -25.05
N GLU A 345 13.15 -10.09 -25.65
CA GLU A 345 14.05 -9.94 -26.80
C GLU A 345 13.31 -9.32 -28.01
N LEU A 346 12.11 -9.81 -28.34
CA LEU A 346 11.35 -9.39 -29.52
C LEU A 346 10.93 -7.90 -29.48
N ILE A 347 10.53 -7.37 -28.32
CA ILE A 347 10.08 -5.96 -28.16
C ILE A 347 11.22 -4.95 -28.02
N GLU A 348 12.44 -5.42 -27.75
CA GLU A 348 13.64 -4.56 -27.75
C GLU A 348 14.16 -4.26 -29.15
N ILE A 349 13.78 -5.03 -30.16
CA ILE A 349 14.18 -4.83 -31.57
C ILE A 349 13.70 -3.47 -32.09
N ARG A 350 14.64 -2.69 -32.63
CA ARG A 350 14.42 -1.34 -33.15
C ARG A 350 14.72 -1.27 -34.64
N CYS A 351 13.93 -0.51 -35.37
CA CYS A 351 14.05 -0.36 -36.82
C CYS A 351 13.93 1.12 -37.25
N GLY A 352 14.32 1.37 -38.50
CA GLY A 352 14.28 2.69 -39.13
C GLY A 352 15.39 3.66 -38.69
N PRO A 353 15.53 4.80 -39.38
CA PRO A 353 16.53 5.80 -39.05
C PRO A 353 16.33 6.33 -37.62
N GLY A 354 17.40 6.31 -36.82
CA GLY A 354 17.38 6.69 -35.41
C GLY A 354 16.72 5.69 -34.45
N GLY A 355 16.37 4.48 -34.90
CA GLY A 355 15.91 3.38 -34.04
C GLY A 355 14.60 3.65 -33.28
N LYS A 356 13.76 4.57 -33.78
CA LYS A 356 12.51 4.99 -33.10
C LYS A 356 11.34 4.02 -33.31
N ILE A 357 11.38 3.17 -34.34
CA ILE A 357 10.29 2.24 -34.65
C ILE A 357 10.52 0.95 -33.87
N ARG A 358 9.51 0.49 -33.11
CA ARG A 358 9.45 -0.85 -32.51
C ARG A 358 8.33 -1.66 -33.18
N PRO A 359 8.62 -2.44 -34.25
CA PRO A 359 7.59 -3.12 -35.03
C PRO A 359 6.77 -4.13 -34.21
N ILE A 360 7.41 -4.89 -33.33
CA ILE A 360 6.73 -5.90 -32.49
C ILE A 360 5.78 -5.23 -31.49
N CYS A 361 6.16 -4.13 -30.83
CA CYS A 361 5.25 -3.41 -29.93
C CYS A 361 3.96 -2.95 -30.66
N ARG A 362 4.12 -2.43 -31.89
CA ARG A 362 2.97 -2.04 -32.73
C ARG A 362 2.13 -3.25 -33.16
N LEU A 363 2.76 -4.38 -33.44
CA LEU A 363 2.06 -5.62 -33.79
C LEU A 363 1.27 -6.18 -32.60
N ILE A 364 1.80 -6.09 -31.38
CA ILE A 364 1.13 -6.49 -30.14
C ILE A 364 -0.14 -5.66 -29.93
N THR A 365 -0.05 -4.33 -29.99
CA THR A 365 -1.22 -3.44 -29.80
C THR A 365 -2.27 -3.57 -30.90
N ASN A 366 -1.91 -4.12 -32.05
CA ASN A 366 -2.81 -4.40 -33.18
C ASN A 366 -3.39 -5.83 -33.17
N GLN A 367 -3.02 -6.70 -32.21
CA GLN A 367 -3.65 -8.02 -32.08
C GLN A 367 -5.11 -7.86 -31.63
N VAL A 368 -6.01 -8.68 -32.18
CA VAL A 368 -7.43 -8.74 -31.77
C VAL A 368 -7.55 -8.98 -30.27
N GLN A 369 -6.67 -9.80 -29.69
CA GLN A 369 -6.65 -10.07 -28.25
C GLN A 369 -5.89 -9.04 -27.40
N PHE A 370 -5.44 -7.89 -27.93
CA PHE A 370 -4.72 -6.92 -27.09
C PHE A 370 -5.62 -6.39 -25.96
N LEU A 371 -6.80 -5.89 -26.34
CA LEU A 371 -7.92 -5.59 -25.45
C LEU A 371 -9.18 -6.18 -26.13
N PRO A 372 -9.53 -7.45 -25.86
CA PRO A 372 -10.65 -8.12 -26.52
C PRO A 372 -12.00 -7.63 -25.97
N ASP A 373 -13.04 -7.76 -26.79
CA ASP A 373 -14.43 -7.55 -26.36
C ASP A 373 -14.82 -8.57 -25.28
N ILE A 374 -15.59 -8.11 -24.28
CA ILE A 374 -16.00 -8.91 -23.12
C ILE A 374 -17.22 -9.74 -23.48
N MET A 375 -17.12 -11.06 -23.29
CA MET A 375 -18.17 -12.02 -23.64
C MET A 375 -18.91 -12.59 -22.43
N THR A 376 -18.40 -12.38 -21.20
CA THR A 376 -18.96 -12.94 -19.97
C THR A 376 -19.26 -11.88 -18.91
N SER A 377 -20.08 -12.25 -17.91
CA SER A 377 -20.29 -11.42 -16.70
C SER A 377 -19.05 -11.32 -15.81
N ALA A 378 -18.04 -12.18 -16.02
CA ALA A 378 -16.80 -12.25 -15.24
C ALA A 378 -15.66 -11.44 -15.89
N ALA A 379 -15.96 -10.24 -16.38
CA ALA A 379 -15.07 -9.41 -17.19
C ALA A 379 -13.63 -9.27 -16.62
N GLY A 380 -13.50 -9.05 -15.30
CA GLY A 380 -12.21 -8.91 -14.64
C GLY A 380 -11.34 -10.17 -14.73
N ARG A 381 -11.96 -11.36 -14.61
CA ARG A 381 -11.30 -12.66 -14.73
C ARG A 381 -11.16 -13.16 -16.17
N GLU A 382 -12.07 -12.75 -17.05
CA GLU A 382 -11.99 -13.03 -18.48
C GLU A 382 -10.74 -12.39 -19.07
N LEU A 383 -10.54 -11.09 -18.83
CA LEU A 383 -9.40 -10.32 -19.34
C LEU A 383 -8.04 -10.88 -18.90
N THR A 384 -7.90 -11.50 -17.72
CA THR A 384 -6.62 -12.12 -17.33
C THR A 384 -6.24 -13.31 -18.21
N ARG A 385 -7.22 -13.94 -18.89
CA ARG A 385 -7.01 -15.10 -19.75
C ARG A 385 -7.05 -14.77 -21.23
N THR A 386 -7.98 -13.91 -21.65
CA THR A 386 -8.25 -13.60 -23.06
C THR A 386 -7.37 -12.48 -23.60
N SER A 387 -6.91 -11.54 -22.78
CA SER A 387 -6.03 -10.46 -23.26
C SER A 387 -4.59 -10.93 -23.45
N PHE A 388 -3.87 -10.32 -24.40
CA PHE A 388 -2.54 -10.73 -24.81
C PHE A 388 -1.52 -10.72 -23.65
N LEU A 389 -1.52 -9.65 -22.84
CA LEU A 389 -0.64 -9.50 -21.68
C LEU A 389 -1.21 -10.17 -20.41
N GLY A 390 -2.45 -10.67 -20.46
CA GLY A 390 -3.15 -11.29 -19.33
C GLY A 390 -2.39 -12.48 -18.72
N PRO A 391 -2.04 -13.52 -19.52
CA PRO A 391 -1.28 -14.66 -19.05
C PRO A 391 0.12 -14.32 -18.54
N PHE A 392 0.76 -13.27 -19.07
CA PHE A 392 2.08 -12.81 -18.61
C PHE A 392 2.02 -12.21 -17.19
N LEU A 393 0.98 -11.42 -16.90
CA LEU A 393 0.73 -10.91 -15.55
C LEU A 393 0.29 -12.01 -14.56
N SER A 394 -0.20 -13.16 -15.05
CA SER A 394 -0.79 -14.24 -14.23
C SER A 394 0.22 -15.18 -13.55
N VAL A 395 1.53 -14.90 -13.60
CA VAL A 395 2.56 -15.70 -12.90
C VAL A 395 2.44 -15.48 -11.39
N SER A 396 2.07 -16.52 -10.64
CA SER A 396 1.56 -16.38 -9.28
C SER A 396 1.99 -17.50 -8.34
N VAL A 397 2.22 -17.15 -7.07
CA VAL A 397 2.45 -18.07 -5.96
C VAL A 397 1.20 -18.44 -5.16
N PHE A 398 0.07 -17.75 -5.40
CA PHE A 398 -1.12 -17.89 -4.56
C PHE A 398 -1.82 -19.23 -4.81
N ALA A 399 -2.10 -19.96 -3.73
CA ALA A 399 -2.68 -21.31 -3.78
C ALA A 399 -4.03 -21.39 -4.51
N GLU A 400 -4.82 -20.32 -4.48
CA GLU A 400 -6.13 -20.22 -5.13
C GLU A 400 -6.03 -20.09 -6.67
N GLU A 401 -4.88 -19.64 -7.18
CA GLU A 401 -4.59 -19.48 -8.61
C GLU A 401 -3.73 -20.62 -9.15
N GLN A 402 -2.70 -21.03 -8.40
CA GLN A 402 -1.74 -22.07 -8.76
C GLN A 402 -1.61 -23.11 -7.62
N PRO A 403 -2.59 -24.02 -7.42
CA PRO A 403 -2.55 -25.04 -6.37
C PRO A 403 -1.27 -25.90 -6.39
N LYS A 404 -0.75 -26.18 -7.59
CA LYS A 404 0.50 -26.93 -7.80
C LYS A 404 1.71 -26.29 -7.14
N VAL A 405 1.74 -24.97 -6.99
CA VAL A 405 2.83 -24.25 -6.28
C VAL A 405 2.71 -24.55 -4.78
N ALA A 406 1.50 -24.43 -4.22
CA ALA A 406 1.26 -24.74 -2.82
C ALA A 406 1.60 -26.19 -2.46
N ASP A 407 1.27 -27.14 -3.34
CA ASP A 407 1.55 -28.56 -3.12
C ASP A 407 3.00 -28.97 -3.40
N LYS A 408 3.76 -28.22 -4.22
CA LYS A 408 5.19 -28.51 -4.46
C LYS A 408 6.10 -27.87 -3.41
N PHE A 409 5.84 -26.62 -3.03
CA PHE A 409 6.74 -25.84 -2.17
C PHE A 409 6.33 -25.85 -0.69
N PHE A 410 5.08 -26.18 -0.38
CA PHE A 410 4.54 -26.17 0.99
C PHE A 410 3.78 -27.48 1.36
N SER A 411 4.17 -28.62 0.77
CA SER A 411 3.73 -29.95 1.25
C SER A 411 4.64 -30.46 2.37
N GLY A 412 4.06 -30.70 3.54
CA GLY A 412 4.77 -31.22 4.73
C GLY A 412 4.83 -30.22 5.88
N ASN A 413 5.41 -30.65 7.02
CA ASN A 413 5.52 -29.84 8.25
C ASN A 413 6.63 -28.76 8.19
N HIS A 414 6.82 -28.13 7.02
CA HIS A 414 7.81 -27.08 6.78
C HIS A 414 7.29 -25.71 7.23
N VAL A 415 7.00 -25.58 8.53
CA VAL A 415 6.33 -24.40 9.12
C VAL A 415 7.15 -23.09 8.96
N THR A 416 8.48 -23.18 8.74
CA THR A 416 9.39 -22.02 8.71
C THR A 416 10.61 -22.16 7.79
N ASP A 417 10.51 -22.77 6.60
CA ASP A 417 11.65 -22.75 5.68
C ASP A 417 11.76 -21.41 4.93
N LYS A 418 12.44 -20.44 5.55
CA LYS A 418 12.64 -19.09 5.01
C LYS A 418 13.36 -19.09 3.64
N SER A 419 14.13 -20.14 3.33
CA SER A 419 14.85 -20.24 2.06
C SER A 419 13.90 -20.36 0.86
N VAL A 420 12.82 -21.12 1.01
CA VAL A 420 11.78 -21.32 -0.02
C VAL A 420 11.05 -20.00 -0.29
N ASN A 421 10.65 -19.29 0.77
CA ASN A 421 10.01 -17.98 0.61
C ASN A 421 10.92 -16.97 -0.09
N LEU A 422 12.21 -16.90 0.29
CA LEU A 422 13.18 -16.01 -0.35
C LEU A 422 13.38 -16.35 -1.83
N SER A 423 13.44 -17.63 -2.19
CA SER A 423 13.57 -18.07 -3.60
C SER A 423 12.33 -17.70 -4.42
N LEU A 424 11.13 -17.89 -3.88
CA LEU A 424 9.88 -17.48 -4.55
C LEU A 424 9.77 -15.95 -4.67
N GLN A 425 10.22 -15.19 -3.68
CA GLN A 425 10.27 -13.72 -3.72
C GLN A 425 11.24 -13.22 -4.82
N GLN A 426 12.44 -13.80 -4.91
CA GLN A 426 13.40 -13.49 -5.98
C GLN A 426 12.86 -13.80 -7.37
N GLU A 427 12.14 -14.93 -7.53
CA GLU A 427 11.54 -15.31 -8.81
C GLU A 427 10.41 -14.37 -9.25
N LEU A 428 9.55 -13.99 -8.30
CA LEU A 428 8.49 -12.99 -8.54
C LEU A 428 9.09 -11.63 -8.88
N GLU A 429 10.15 -11.19 -8.20
CA GLU A 429 10.80 -9.90 -8.47
C GLU A 429 11.50 -9.88 -9.83
N SER A 430 12.16 -10.97 -10.22
CA SER A 430 12.71 -11.16 -11.56
C SER A 430 11.60 -11.06 -12.63
N THR A 431 10.50 -11.79 -12.42
CA THR A 431 9.32 -11.77 -13.30
C THR A 431 8.72 -10.36 -13.41
N ARG A 432 8.50 -9.68 -12.29
CA ARG A 432 7.98 -8.29 -12.23
C ARG A 432 8.91 -7.31 -12.95
N THR A 433 10.22 -7.51 -12.87
CA THR A 433 11.22 -6.69 -13.58
C THR A 433 11.11 -6.86 -15.09
N SER A 434 11.01 -8.09 -15.60
CA SER A 434 10.78 -8.35 -17.03
C SER A 434 9.42 -7.82 -17.50
N LEU A 435 8.35 -8.01 -16.71
CA LEU A 435 7.04 -7.42 -17.02
C LEU A 435 7.12 -5.89 -17.10
N HIS A 436 7.82 -5.22 -16.18
CA HIS A 436 8.03 -3.77 -16.26
C HIS A 436 8.77 -3.37 -17.55
N LYS A 437 9.84 -4.07 -17.93
CA LYS A 437 10.54 -3.84 -19.21
C LYS A 437 9.57 -3.97 -20.40
N MET A 438 8.66 -4.95 -20.38
CA MET A 438 7.68 -5.14 -21.43
C MET A 438 6.72 -3.96 -21.56
N PHE A 439 6.05 -3.57 -20.48
CA PHE A 439 5.14 -2.43 -20.50
C PHE A 439 5.86 -1.12 -20.84
N TYR A 440 7.09 -0.91 -20.33
CA TYR A 440 7.92 0.25 -20.68
C TYR A 440 8.31 0.27 -22.18
N ALA A 441 8.68 -0.88 -22.76
CA ALA A 441 9.00 -1.01 -24.18
C ALA A 441 7.81 -0.69 -25.10
N ILE A 442 6.59 -0.97 -24.65
CA ILE A 442 5.36 -0.64 -25.38
C ILE A 442 4.98 0.84 -25.17
N LEU A 443 4.94 1.33 -23.93
CA LEU A 443 4.54 2.72 -23.59
C LEU A 443 5.51 3.81 -24.09
N THR A 444 6.78 3.46 -24.29
CA THR A 444 7.77 4.38 -24.90
C THR A 444 7.48 4.66 -26.38
N ASN A 445 6.76 3.77 -27.08
CA ASN A 445 6.31 4.01 -28.45
C ASN A 445 5.02 4.85 -28.44
N SER A 446 5.06 6.06 -29.03
CA SER A 446 3.93 7.00 -29.07
C SER A 446 2.65 6.34 -29.58
N ASN A 447 2.75 5.55 -30.64
CA ASN A 447 1.60 4.98 -31.34
C ASN A 447 0.96 3.81 -30.57
N CYS A 448 1.61 3.31 -29.52
CA CYS A 448 1.15 2.21 -28.67
C CYS A 448 0.65 2.70 -27.31
N ARG A 449 0.99 3.94 -26.93
CA ARG A 449 0.80 4.46 -25.58
C ARG A 449 -0.66 4.51 -25.16
N ASP A 450 -1.50 5.14 -25.98
CA ASP A 450 -2.90 5.40 -25.62
C ASP A 450 -3.72 4.10 -25.58
N ALA A 451 -3.46 3.18 -26.50
CA ALA A 451 -4.01 1.83 -26.48
C ALA A 451 -3.59 1.08 -25.19
N THR A 452 -2.33 1.20 -24.77
CA THR A 452 -1.82 0.53 -23.56
C THR A 452 -2.36 1.17 -22.28
N LEU A 453 -2.49 2.50 -22.22
CA LEU A 453 -3.15 3.21 -21.12
C LEU A 453 -4.63 2.83 -21.02
N THR A 454 -5.32 2.71 -22.16
CA THR A 454 -6.72 2.25 -22.23
C THR A 454 -6.87 0.81 -21.75
N TYR A 455 -5.94 -0.09 -22.13
CA TYR A 455 -5.87 -1.45 -21.63
C TYR A 455 -5.65 -1.50 -20.10
N LEU A 456 -4.69 -0.73 -19.58
CA LEU A 456 -4.44 -0.62 -18.14
C LEU A 456 -5.68 -0.09 -17.40
N ALA A 457 -6.33 0.95 -17.92
CA ALA A 457 -7.57 1.50 -17.37
C ALA A 457 -8.73 0.49 -17.38
N ALA A 458 -8.86 -0.31 -18.44
CA ALA A 458 -9.86 -1.38 -18.52
C ALA A 458 -9.61 -2.47 -17.47
N LEU A 459 -8.35 -2.90 -17.28
CA LEU A 459 -8.01 -3.85 -16.21
C LEU A 459 -8.42 -3.33 -14.82
N LEU A 460 -8.23 -2.04 -14.54
CA LEU A 460 -8.65 -1.46 -13.26
C LEU A 460 -10.19 -1.41 -13.14
N ARG A 461 -10.88 -0.88 -14.16
CA ARG A 461 -12.34 -0.72 -14.18
C ARG A 461 -13.08 -2.05 -14.00
N HIS A 462 -12.68 -3.10 -14.72
CA HIS A 462 -13.33 -4.42 -14.60
C HIS A 462 -12.96 -5.17 -13.30
N ASN A 463 -12.13 -4.58 -12.45
CA ASN A 463 -11.75 -5.10 -11.14
C ASN A 463 -12.05 -4.15 -9.97
N GLU A 464 -12.77 -3.04 -10.19
CA GLU A 464 -13.15 -2.07 -9.14
C GLU A 464 -13.85 -2.75 -7.94
N LYS A 465 -14.67 -3.77 -8.22
CA LYS A 465 -15.42 -4.52 -7.21
C LYS A 465 -14.53 -5.30 -6.23
N ARG A 466 -13.23 -5.42 -6.48
CA ARG A 466 -12.28 -5.98 -5.51
C ARG A 466 -12.20 -5.19 -4.20
N ALA A 467 -12.53 -3.89 -4.22
CA ALA A 467 -12.57 -3.04 -3.02
C ALA A 467 -13.87 -3.19 -2.19
N GLN A 468 -14.85 -4.00 -2.63
CA GLN A 468 -16.10 -4.18 -1.90
C GLN A 468 -15.93 -5.08 -0.67
N ILE A 469 -16.67 -4.80 0.41
CA ILE A 469 -16.67 -5.59 1.66
C ILE A 469 -17.02 -7.07 1.42
N GLN A 470 -17.87 -7.35 0.42
CA GLN A 470 -18.20 -8.69 -0.03
C GLN A 470 -17.88 -8.81 -1.53
N THR A 471 -16.79 -9.49 -1.85
CA THR A 471 -16.31 -9.69 -3.22
C THR A 471 -16.78 -11.03 -3.79
N GLU A 472 -17.19 -11.01 -5.06
CA GLU A 472 -17.42 -12.24 -5.84
C GLU A 472 -16.11 -12.71 -6.47
N GLU A 473 -15.25 -13.40 -5.70
CA GLU A 473 -13.89 -13.78 -6.11
C GLU A 473 -13.83 -14.49 -7.49
N PHE A 474 -14.87 -15.23 -7.89
CA PHE A 474 -14.91 -15.95 -9.16
C PHE A 474 -15.11 -15.08 -10.40
N SER A 475 -15.58 -13.84 -10.28
CA SER A 475 -15.81 -12.90 -11.39
C SER A 475 -14.65 -11.93 -11.64
N LEU A 476 -13.69 -11.89 -10.71
CA LEU A 476 -12.62 -10.89 -10.64
C LEU A 476 -11.24 -11.51 -10.92
N ALA A 477 -10.28 -10.66 -11.26
CA ALA A 477 -8.87 -11.04 -11.37
C ALA A 477 -8.31 -11.49 -10.00
N GLY A 478 -7.38 -12.44 -10.05
CA GLY A 478 -6.68 -12.96 -8.87
C GLY A 478 -5.72 -11.95 -8.23
N ASP A 479 -5.31 -12.24 -7.00
CA ASP A 479 -4.38 -11.43 -6.22
C ASP A 479 -2.99 -11.41 -6.86
N GLY A 480 -2.50 -12.54 -7.38
CA GLY A 480 -1.19 -12.62 -8.04
C GLY A 480 -1.11 -11.75 -9.29
N PHE A 481 -2.15 -11.82 -10.14
CA PHE A 481 -2.30 -10.98 -11.32
C PHE A 481 -2.29 -9.48 -10.96
N MET A 482 -3.12 -9.08 -10.00
CA MET A 482 -3.28 -7.67 -9.64
C MET A 482 -2.03 -7.11 -8.94
N LEU A 483 -1.32 -7.90 -8.14
CA LEU A 483 -0.06 -7.48 -7.50
C LEU A 483 1.10 -7.36 -8.52
N ASN A 484 1.12 -8.17 -9.58
CA ASN A 484 2.08 -8.01 -10.66
C ASN A 484 1.79 -6.76 -11.50
N LEU A 485 0.53 -6.51 -11.85
CA LEU A 485 0.08 -5.26 -12.49
C LEU A 485 0.48 -4.03 -11.66
N LEU A 486 0.22 -4.09 -10.35
CA LEU A 486 0.62 -3.06 -9.40
C LEU A 486 2.14 -2.83 -9.38
N SER A 487 2.94 -3.91 -9.33
CA SER A 487 4.40 -3.77 -9.35
C SER A 487 4.92 -3.13 -10.65
N VAL A 488 4.30 -3.40 -11.80
CA VAL A 488 4.63 -2.73 -13.07
C VAL A 488 4.33 -1.24 -12.99
N LEU A 489 3.12 -0.86 -12.54
CA LEU A 489 2.71 0.54 -12.39
C LEU A 489 3.57 1.32 -11.38
N GLN A 490 3.93 0.69 -10.26
CA GLN A 490 4.90 1.22 -9.31
C GLN A 490 6.24 1.51 -9.99
N MET A 491 6.84 0.55 -10.71
CA MET A 491 8.13 0.73 -11.38
C MET A 491 8.10 1.82 -12.46
N LEU A 492 6.97 1.97 -13.18
CA LEU A 492 6.77 3.08 -14.12
C LEU A 492 6.68 4.44 -13.40
N SER A 493 6.11 4.47 -12.19
CA SER A 493 5.91 5.71 -11.42
C SER A 493 7.17 6.26 -10.73
N VAL A 494 8.21 5.44 -10.49
CA VAL A 494 9.44 5.83 -9.76
C VAL A 494 10.12 7.10 -10.30
N LYS A 495 10.05 7.34 -11.61
CA LYS A 495 10.72 8.49 -12.27
C LYS A 495 9.82 9.73 -12.43
N ILE A 496 8.60 9.68 -11.92
CA ILE A 496 7.65 10.79 -12.00
C ILE A 496 7.99 11.83 -10.93
N LYS A 497 8.19 13.08 -11.35
CA LYS A 497 8.34 14.20 -10.43
C LYS A 497 6.96 14.75 -10.05
N LEU A 498 6.72 15.00 -8.77
CA LEU A 498 5.39 15.36 -8.25
C LEU A 498 4.91 16.74 -8.67
N ASP A 499 5.82 17.66 -9.02
CA ASP A 499 5.51 18.94 -9.67
C ASP A 499 4.86 18.79 -11.06
N THR A 500 5.01 17.63 -11.71
CA THR A 500 4.39 17.32 -13.01
C THR A 500 3.05 16.58 -12.91
N VAL A 501 2.59 16.25 -11.70
CA VAL A 501 1.29 15.60 -11.47
C VAL A 501 0.23 16.67 -11.29
N ASP A 502 -0.72 16.78 -12.22
CA ASP A 502 -1.87 17.68 -12.07
C ASP A 502 -2.85 17.13 -11.02
N PRO A 503 -3.06 17.81 -9.88
CA PRO A 503 -3.97 17.34 -8.84
C PRO A 503 -5.46 17.48 -9.21
N LEU A 504 -5.82 18.18 -10.29
CA LEU A 504 -7.19 18.24 -10.78
C LEU A 504 -7.57 17.04 -11.66
N TYR A 505 -6.62 16.19 -12.03
CA TYR A 505 -6.84 15.05 -12.92
C TYR A 505 -7.98 14.09 -12.51
N PRO A 506 -8.24 13.77 -11.22
CA PRO A 506 -9.38 12.93 -10.82
C PRO A 506 -10.75 13.51 -11.20
N PHE A 507 -10.81 14.83 -11.47
CA PHE A 507 -12.01 15.54 -11.90
C PHE A 507 -11.99 15.88 -13.41
N HIS A 508 -10.94 15.46 -14.13
CA HIS A 508 -10.78 15.73 -15.55
C HIS A 508 -11.78 14.90 -16.38
N PRO A 509 -12.46 15.47 -17.41
CA PRO A 509 -13.44 14.73 -18.22
C PRO A 509 -12.89 13.48 -18.91
N SER A 510 -11.59 13.44 -19.21
CA SER A 510 -10.88 12.28 -19.76
C SER A 510 -10.07 11.48 -18.74
N SER A 511 -10.41 11.55 -17.44
CA SER A 511 -9.83 10.63 -16.45
C SER A 511 -10.16 9.19 -16.81
N PHE A 512 -9.15 8.31 -16.74
CA PHE A 512 -9.31 6.89 -17.03
C PHE A 512 -10.19 6.13 -16.01
N VAL A 513 -10.24 6.63 -14.77
CA VAL A 513 -10.98 6.06 -13.64
C VAL A 513 -11.94 7.12 -13.11
N ASP A 514 -13.21 6.75 -12.93
CA ASP A 514 -14.23 7.63 -12.37
C ASP A 514 -14.28 7.48 -10.85
N ILE A 515 -14.32 8.60 -10.12
CA ILE A 515 -14.43 8.63 -8.67
C ILE A 515 -15.81 9.10 -8.19
N LYS A 516 -16.78 9.41 -9.08
CA LYS A 516 -18.05 10.09 -8.75
C LYS A 516 -18.85 9.46 -7.60
N ASN A 517 -18.80 8.14 -7.46
CA ASN A 517 -19.56 7.40 -6.45
C ASN A 517 -18.86 7.29 -5.09
N ASP A 518 -17.59 7.67 -4.98
CA ASP A 518 -16.83 7.53 -3.73
C ASP A 518 -17.24 8.59 -2.68
N THR A 519 -17.20 8.21 -1.41
CA THR A 519 -17.30 9.15 -0.28
C THR A 519 -16.13 10.12 -0.28
N ARG A 520 -16.35 11.36 0.20
CA ARG A 520 -15.38 12.46 0.08
C ARG A 520 -14.86 12.89 1.44
N LEU A 521 -13.62 13.40 1.44
CA LEU A 521 -12.98 13.87 2.67
C LEU A 521 -13.81 14.91 3.45
N LYS A 522 -14.56 15.80 2.78
CA LYS A 522 -15.43 16.76 3.49
C LYS A 522 -16.71 17.17 2.77
N LEU A 523 -16.69 17.31 1.44
CA LEU A 523 -17.87 17.76 0.67
C LEU A 523 -18.92 16.65 0.47
N THR A 524 -20.18 17.01 0.37
CA THR A 524 -21.26 16.12 -0.09
C THR A 524 -21.19 15.89 -1.60
N SER A 525 -21.83 14.82 -2.08
CA SER A 525 -21.93 14.53 -3.52
C SER A 525 -22.62 15.65 -4.31
N GLN A 526 -23.50 16.43 -3.68
CA GLN A 526 -24.16 17.59 -4.29
C GLN A 526 -23.18 18.76 -4.44
N GLU A 527 -22.48 19.14 -3.36
CA GLU A 527 -21.47 20.21 -3.38
C GLU A 527 -20.33 19.91 -4.37
N VAL A 528 -19.89 18.65 -4.48
CA VAL A 528 -18.90 18.25 -5.50
C VAL A 528 -19.45 18.40 -6.92
N ALA A 529 -20.70 18.01 -7.18
CA ALA A 529 -21.31 18.14 -8.50
C ALA A 529 -21.52 19.61 -8.90
N GLU A 530 -21.84 20.49 -7.95
CA GLU A 530 -21.93 21.94 -8.18
C GLU A 530 -20.55 22.55 -8.44
N TRP A 531 -19.55 22.19 -7.63
CA TRP A 531 -18.16 22.62 -7.83
C TRP A 531 -17.59 22.15 -9.16
N GLN A 532 -17.85 20.90 -9.57
CA GLN A 532 -17.43 20.38 -10.89
C GLN A 532 -18.06 21.17 -12.04
N LYS A 533 -19.37 21.44 -12.01
CA LYS A 533 -20.05 22.28 -13.01
C LYS A 533 -19.52 23.72 -13.05
N HIS A 534 -19.05 24.26 -11.93
CA HIS A 534 -18.38 25.55 -11.88
C HIS A 534 -16.97 25.48 -12.49
N LEU A 535 -16.24 24.40 -12.21
CA LEU A 535 -14.88 24.18 -12.71
C LEU A 535 -14.85 23.92 -14.22
N GLU A 536 -15.83 23.20 -14.77
CA GLU A 536 -16.03 23.04 -16.23
C GLU A 536 -16.26 24.37 -16.97
N LYS A 537 -16.83 25.39 -16.30
CA LYS A 537 -17.08 26.72 -16.88
C LYS A 537 -15.90 27.67 -16.75
N THR A 538 -15.08 27.52 -15.71
CA THR A 538 -14.03 28.47 -15.33
C THR A 538 -12.62 28.00 -15.67
N HIS A 539 -12.39 26.69 -15.69
CA HIS A 539 -11.08 26.10 -15.92
C HIS A 539 -10.93 25.60 -17.36
N LYS A 540 -9.81 25.96 -18.00
CA LYS A 540 -9.45 25.45 -19.33
C LYS A 540 -8.64 24.16 -19.17
N TRP A 541 -9.32 23.02 -19.32
CA TRP A 541 -8.70 21.71 -19.31
C TRP A 541 -7.61 21.58 -20.39
N THR A 542 -6.45 21.04 -20.00
CA THR A 542 -5.33 20.72 -20.89
C THR A 542 -5.19 19.21 -21.02
N GLU A 543 -4.74 18.72 -22.18
CA GLU A 543 -4.50 17.29 -22.40
C GLU A 543 -3.60 16.67 -21.30
N SER A 544 -4.12 15.64 -20.65
CA SER A 544 -3.47 15.01 -19.49
C SER A 544 -2.20 14.28 -19.92
N LYS A 545 -1.06 14.62 -19.30
CA LYS A 545 0.24 14.05 -19.65
C LYS A 545 0.42 12.66 -19.03
N PHE A 546 1.25 11.83 -19.69
CA PHE A 546 1.59 10.48 -19.21
C PHE A 546 2.02 10.40 -17.73
N PRO A 547 2.85 11.31 -17.16
CA PRO A 547 3.21 11.24 -15.75
C PRO A 547 1.99 11.34 -14.83
N THR A 548 1.08 12.27 -15.09
CA THR A 548 -0.17 12.40 -14.33
C THR A 548 -1.03 11.15 -14.46
N GLN A 549 -1.29 10.70 -15.70
CA GLN A 549 -2.10 9.51 -15.97
C GLN A 549 -1.53 8.25 -15.29
N CYS A 550 -0.22 8.03 -15.40
CA CYS A 550 0.47 6.87 -14.83
C CYS A 550 0.45 6.90 -13.29
N TRP A 551 0.67 8.07 -12.67
CA TRP A 551 0.65 8.20 -11.22
C TRP A 551 -0.74 7.88 -10.65
N PHE A 552 -1.80 8.44 -11.22
CA PHE A 552 -3.17 8.13 -10.78
C PHE A 552 -3.59 6.69 -11.10
N LEU A 553 -3.22 6.11 -12.24
CA LEU A 553 -3.44 4.67 -12.51
C LEU A 553 -2.72 3.80 -11.47
N THR A 554 -1.53 4.20 -10.99
CA THR A 554 -0.81 3.50 -9.92
C THR A 554 -1.55 3.61 -8.59
N LEU A 555 -2.08 4.79 -8.24
CA LEU A 555 -2.89 5.02 -7.03
C LEU A 555 -4.19 4.20 -7.03
N HIS A 556 -4.93 4.20 -8.13
CA HIS A 556 -6.13 3.37 -8.26
C HIS A 556 -5.80 1.87 -8.24
N CYS A 557 -4.67 1.45 -8.82
CA CYS A 557 -4.21 0.06 -8.73
C CYS A 557 -3.83 -0.33 -7.30
N HIS A 558 -3.20 0.57 -6.54
CA HIS A 558 -2.94 0.38 -5.11
C HIS A 558 -4.23 0.03 -4.36
N HIS A 559 -5.27 0.85 -4.52
CA HIS A 559 -6.57 0.65 -3.88
C HIS A 559 -7.21 -0.72 -4.20
N ILE A 560 -7.29 -1.11 -5.48
CA ILE A 560 -8.02 -2.34 -5.88
C ILE A 560 -7.18 -3.63 -5.83
N ALA A 561 -5.85 -3.53 -5.81
CA ALA A 561 -4.94 -4.68 -5.79
C ALA A 561 -4.40 -4.95 -4.38
N LEU A 562 -3.80 -3.94 -3.75
CA LEU A 562 -3.05 -4.11 -2.50
C LEU A 562 -3.99 -4.27 -1.31
N LEU A 563 -4.86 -3.29 -1.04
CA LEU A 563 -5.70 -3.28 0.15
C LEU A 563 -6.59 -4.52 0.27
N PRO A 564 -7.33 -4.96 -0.78
CA PRO A 564 -8.08 -6.21 -0.75
C PRO A 564 -7.23 -7.44 -0.44
N ALA A 565 -5.98 -7.51 -0.93
CA ALA A 565 -5.08 -8.62 -0.62
C ALA A 565 -4.62 -8.60 0.86
N LEU A 566 -4.31 -7.42 1.41
CA LEU A 566 -3.97 -7.24 2.83
C LEU A 566 -5.15 -7.62 3.75
N GLN A 567 -6.35 -7.12 3.44
CA GLN A 567 -7.59 -7.41 4.17
C GLN A 567 -7.95 -8.90 4.11
N LYS A 568 -7.85 -9.52 2.93
CA LYS A 568 -8.08 -10.96 2.72
C LYS A 568 -7.10 -11.80 3.54
N TYR A 569 -5.82 -11.43 3.55
CA TYR A 569 -4.80 -12.07 4.39
C TYR A 569 -5.16 -12.00 5.88
N GLN A 570 -5.45 -10.80 6.41
CA GLN A 570 -5.85 -10.62 7.81
C GLN A 570 -7.15 -11.38 8.17
N ARG A 571 -8.14 -11.41 7.26
CA ARG A 571 -9.39 -12.18 7.43
C ARG A 571 -9.10 -13.68 7.50
N LYS A 572 -8.31 -14.23 6.58
CA LYS A 572 -7.96 -15.67 6.55
C LYS A 572 -7.10 -16.07 7.75
N LEU A 573 -6.22 -15.18 8.25
CA LEU A 573 -5.49 -15.37 9.51
C LEU A 573 -6.40 -15.42 10.75
N ARG A 574 -7.43 -14.56 10.84
CA ARG A 574 -8.43 -14.62 11.92
C ARG A 574 -9.17 -15.96 11.89
N VAL A 575 -9.72 -16.33 10.73
CA VAL A 575 -10.39 -17.63 10.54
C VAL A 575 -9.49 -18.81 10.90
N LEU A 576 -8.21 -18.79 10.52
CA LEU A 576 -7.24 -19.83 10.90
C LEU A 576 -7.01 -19.91 12.41
N ARG A 577 -6.96 -18.78 13.11
CA ARG A 577 -6.83 -18.73 14.58
C ARG A 577 -8.09 -19.26 15.25
N ASP A 578 -9.25 -18.81 14.81
CA ASP A 578 -10.54 -19.19 15.38
C ASP A 578 -10.82 -20.68 15.16
N LEU A 579 -10.52 -21.20 13.96
CA LEU A 579 -10.63 -22.63 13.64
C LEU A 579 -9.67 -23.49 14.48
N LYS A 580 -8.43 -23.04 14.71
CA LYS A 580 -7.48 -23.72 15.60
C LYS A 580 -7.95 -23.69 17.06
N ASN A 581 -8.55 -22.61 17.53
CA ASN A 581 -9.12 -22.53 18.87
C ASN A 581 -10.30 -23.50 19.03
N MET A 582 -11.26 -23.50 18.10
CA MET A 582 -12.39 -24.43 18.11
C MET A 582 -11.94 -25.90 18.03
N LEU A 583 -10.92 -26.19 17.22
CA LEU A 583 -10.31 -27.52 17.14
C LEU A 583 -9.69 -27.94 18.49
N ASN A 584 -8.92 -27.06 19.13
CA ASN A 584 -8.33 -27.31 20.44
C ASN A 584 -9.40 -27.52 21.53
N GLU A 585 -10.49 -26.74 21.52
CA GLU A 585 -11.61 -26.87 22.46
C GLU A 585 -12.37 -28.18 22.27
N LEU A 586 -12.65 -28.57 21.02
CA LEU A 586 -13.34 -29.83 20.70
C LEU A 586 -12.47 -31.05 21.04
N GLN A 587 -11.15 -30.98 20.84
CA GLN A 587 -10.21 -32.02 21.26
C GLN A 587 -10.04 -32.08 22.79
N ALA A 588 -9.99 -30.93 23.48
CA ALA A 588 -9.89 -30.90 24.94
C ALA A 588 -11.14 -31.47 25.64
N THR A 589 -12.30 -31.39 24.99
CA THR A 589 -13.57 -31.96 25.46
C THR A 589 -13.79 -33.42 25.03
N GLU A 590 -12.84 -34.05 24.31
CA GLU A 590 -12.95 -35.45 23.84
C GLU A 590 -13.47 -36.42 24.92
N PRO A 591 -12.97 -36.43 26.18
CA PRO A 591 -13.46 -37.35 27.21
C PRO A 591 -14.97 -37.24 27.53
N GLN A 592 -15.61 -36.11 27.20
CA GLN A 592 -17.02 -35.85 27.51
C GLN A 592 -17.97 -36.33 26.40
N TRP A 593 -17.48 -36.44 25.16
CA TRP A 593 -18.31 -36.80 24.00
C TRP A 593 -17.85 -38.08 23.28
N LYS A 594 -16.70 -38.66 23.63
CA LYS A 594 -16.14 -39.87 23.00
C LYS A 594 -17.08 -41.08 23.02
N ASP A 595 -17.91 -41.20 24.05
CA ASP A 595 -18.87 -42.28 24.25
C ASP A 595 -20.34 -41.82 24.01
N SER A 596 -20.52 -40.62 23.45
CA SER A 596 -21.82 -40.06 23.05
C SER A 596 -22.27 -40.58 21.68
N PRO A 597 -23.58 -40.65 21.37
CA PRO A 597 -24.06 -40.90 20.00
C PRO A 597 -23.53 -39.91 18.95
N PHE A 598 -23.01 -38.75 19.36
CA PHE A 598 -22.37 -37.77 18.45
C PHE A 598 -20.86 -37.98 18.24
N ALA A 599 -20.26 -39.04 18.79
CA ALA A 599 -18.81 -39.25 18.76
C ALA A 599 -18.22 -39.37 17.34
N GLU A 600 -18.93 -40.02 16.41
CA GLU A 600 -18.51 -40.16 15.01
C GLU A 600 -18.55 -38.80 14.29
N HIS A 601 -19.65 -38.06 14.44
CA HIS A 601 -19.79 -36.71 13.91
C HIS A 601 -18.70 -35.76 14.42
N ASN A 602 -18.36 -35.81 15.71
CA ASN A 602 -17.30 -34.99 16.28
C ASN A 602 -15.91 -35.38 15.75
N ARG A 603 -15.64 -36.67 15.52
CA ARG A 603 -14.40 -37.14 14.87
C ARG A 603 -14.30 -36.65 13.42
N ASP A 604 -15.39 -36.66 12.67
CA ASP A 604 -15.44 -36.13 11.31
C ASP A 604 -15.28 -34.61 11.26
N LEU A 605 -15.90 -33.86 12.18
CA LEU A 605 -15.65 -32.42 12.34
C LEU A 605 -14.19 -32.12 12.62
N ILE A 606 -13.55 -32.86 13.54
CA ILE A 606 -12.10 -32.74 13.82
C ILE A 606 -11.27 -32.98 12.56
N LYS A 607 -11.61 -34.00 11.75
CA LYS A 607 -10.93 -34.32 10.50
C LYS A 607 -11.09 -33.19 9.46
N GLN A 608 -12.31 -32.68 9.27
CA GLN A 608 -12.59 -31.57 8.36
C GLN A 608 -11.89 -30.27 8.79
N TRP A 609 -11.94 -29.92 10.08
CA TRP A 609 -11.29 -28.72 10.62
C TRP A 609 -9.77 -28.80 10.55
N LYS A 610 -9.16 -29.99 10.74
CA LYS A 610 -7.73 -30.21 10.49
C LYS A 610 -7.38 -29.94 9.03
N GLN A 611 -8.11 -30.54 8.08
CA GLN A 611 -7.90 -30.34 6.65
C GLN A 611 -8.06 -28.86 6.23
N GLN A 612 -9.08 -28.16 6.75
CA GLN A 612 -9.28 -26.73 6.51
C GLN A 612 -8.17 -25.87 7.13
N SER A 613 -7.71 -26.21 8.35
CA SER A 613 -6.57 -25.54 8.99
C SER A 613 -5.27 -25.73 8.20
N GLU A 614 -5.02 -26.91 7.63
CA GLU A 614 -3.88 -27.16 6.74
C GLU A 614 -3.96 -26.35 5.44
N GLN A 615 -5.13 -26.30 4.79
CA GLN A 615 -5.36 -25.48 3.60
C GLN A 615 -5.14 -23.98 3.87
N LEU A 616 -5.69 -23.46 4.98
CA LEU A 616 -5.47 -22.09 5.41
C LEU A 616 -4.01 -21.80 5.80
N SER A 617 -3.29 -22.80 6.33
CA SER A 617 -1.86 -22.69 6.60
C SER A 617 -1.03 -22.65 5.32
N LYS A 618 -1.36 -23.46 4.30
CA LYS A 618 -0.75 -23.36 2.96
C LYS A 618 -1.04 -22.01 2.31
N PHE A 619 -2.28 -21.52 2.38
CA PHE A 619 -2.64 -20.17 1.92
C PHE A 619 -1.76 -19.10 2.58
N LYS A 620 -1.59 -19.16 3.92
CA LYS A 620 -0.73 -18.24 4.65
C LYS A 620 0.70 -18.26 4.11
N LEU A 621 1.32 -19.44 3.96
CA LEU A 621 2.71 -19.53 3.47
C LEU A 621 2.87 -18.98 2.05
N CYS A 622 1.90 -19.23 1.16
CA CYS A 622 1.89 -18.66 -0.19
C CYS A 622 1.77 -17.13 -0.17
N ALA A 623 0.91 -16.58 0.70
CA ALA A 623 0.73 -15.14 0.84
C ALA A 623 1.93 -14.47 1.55
N ASP A 624 2.56 -15.13 2.54
CA ASP A 624 3.80 -14.67 3.15
C ASP A 624 4.92 -14.51 2.08
N ALA A 625 4.98 -15.41 1.10
CA ALA A 625 5.91 -15.32 -0.02
C ALA A 625 5.52 -14.22 -1.05
N GLY A 626 4.24 -14.13 -1.45
CA GLY A 626 3.81 -13.24 -2.54
C GLY A 626 3.46 -11.79 -2.17
N LEU A 627 3.03 -11.56 -0.92
CA LEU A 627 2.49 -10.30 -0.41
C LEU A 627 3.38 -9.68 0.68
N ILE A 628 3.98 -10.49 1.56
CA ILE A 628 4.90 -10.02 2.62
C ILE A 628 6.37 -10.09 2.14
N ASP A 629 6.58 -9.61 0.91
CA ASP A 629 7.90 -9.38 0.33
C ASP A 629 8.41 -7.97 0.73
N PRO A 630 9.54 -7.86 1.45
CA PRO A 630 10.10 -6.57 1.84
C PRO A 630 10.47 -5.65 0.67
N VAL A 631 10.77 -6.19 -0.52
CA VAL A 631 11.13 -5.40 -1.69
C VAL A 631 9.89 -4.77 -2.31
N PHE A 632 8.85 -5.57 -2.56
CA PHE A 632 7.53 -5.11 -2.99
C PHE A 632 6.88 -4.13 -2.00
N LEU A 633 6.86 -4.45 -0.70
CA LEU A 633 6.29 -3.57 0.33
C LEU A 633 7.05 -2.23 0.44
N ARG A 634 8.37 -2.21 0.19
CA ARG A 634 9.13 -0.95 0.14
C ARG A 634 8.72 -0.08 -1.05
N ARG A 635 8.46 -0.66 -2.23
CA ARG A 635 7.87 0.10 -3.35
C ARG A 635 6.49 0.65 -3.00
N CYS A 636 5.66 -0.13 -2.29
CA CYS A 636 4.36 0.33 -1.81
C CYS A 636 4.51 1.53 -0.86
N LEU A 637 5.44 1.47 0.10
CA LEU A 637 5.74 2.55 1.03
C LEU A 637 6.21 3.82 0.30
N HIS A 638 7.19 3.72 -0.61
CA HIS A 638 7.67 4.86 -1.38
C HIS A 638 6.55 5.51 -2.22
N PHE A 639 5.66 4.71 -2.81
CA PHE A 639 4.52 5.25 -3.55
C PHE A 639 3.56 6.00 -2.61
N TYR A 640 3.21 5.45 -1.44
CA TYR A 640 2.37 6.15 -0.47
C TYR A 640 3.02 7.38 0.17
N ILE A 641 4.34 7.44 0.31
CA ILE A 641 5.05 8.68 0.67
C ILE A 641 4.76 9.76 -0.39
N SER A 642 4.82 9.41 -1.67
CA SER A 642 4.49 10.34 -2.76
C SER A 642 3.02 10.80 -2.75
N VAL A 643 2.08 9.93 -2.35
CA VAL A 643 0.66 10.29 -2.17
C VAL A 643 0.48 11.21 -0.97
N ALA A 644 1.12 10.92 0.16
CA ALA A 644 1.13 11.78 1.34
C ALA A 644 1.72 13.16 1.05
N GLU A 645 2.75 13.27 0.21
CA GLU A 645 3.32 14.54 -0.26
C GLU A 645 2.34 15.36 -1.11
N VAL A 646 1.63 14.73 -2.04
CA VAL A 646 0.60 15.41 -2.86
C VAL A 646 -0.59 15.85 -2.00
N LEU A 647 -1.05 14.99 -1.08
CA LEU A 647 -2.12 15.33 -0.14
C LEU A 647 -1.71 16.46 0.82
N LEU A 648 -0.47 16.43 1.33
CA LEU A 648 0.07 17.50 2.17
C LEU A 648 0.12 18.81 1.38
N SER A 649 0.66 18.79 0.16
CA SER A 649 0.74 19.95 -0.75
C SER A 649 -0.63 20.59 -1.00
N LEU A 650 -1.68 19.78 -1.22
CA LEU A 650 -3.05 20.26 -1.43
C LEU A 650 -3.69 20.83 -0.16
N LEU A 651 -3.37 20.24 1.00
CA LEU A 651 -3.88 20.67 2.29
C LEU A 651 -3.22 21.99 2.77
N THR A 652 -1.92 22.15 2.54
CA THR A 652 -1.12 23.30 2.99
C THR A 652 -1.00 24.41 1.95
N GLN A 653 -1.42 24.16 0.71
CA GLN A 653 -1.27 25.04 -0.46
C GLN A 653 0.20 25.39 -0.80
N THR A 654 1.15 24.52 -0.42
CA THR A 654 2.58 24.67 -0.74
C THR A 654 3.03 23.64 -1.77
N ALA A 655 4.06 23.93 -2.56
CA ALA A 655 4.63 22.93 -3.49
C ALA A 655 5.10 21.65 -2.75
N PRO A 656 5.03 20.46 -3.39
CA PRO A 656 5.57 19.22 -2.83
C PRO A 656 7.05 19.37 -2.41
N GLY A 657 7.45 18.63 -1.37
CA GLY A 657 8.81 18.68 -0.82
C GLY A 657 9.13 19.85 0.14
N ASN A 658 8.16 20.74 0.44
CA ASN A 658 8.36 21.77 1.47
C ASN A 658 8.40 21.18 2.89
N PRO A 659 9.31 21.62 3.78
CA PRO A 659 9.70 20.83 4.95
C PRO A 659 8.70 20.84 6.12
N LEU A 660 8.06 21.96 6.43
CA LEU A 660 7.07 22.09 7.51
C LEU A 660 6.01 23.16 7.18
N PRO A 661 4.71 22.85 7.30
CA PRO A 661 3.66 23.86 7.20
C PRO A 661 3.54 24.68 8.48
N LYS A 662 3.02 25.91 8.34
CA LYS A 662 2.57 26.72 9.48
C LYS A 662 1.22 26.20 9.95
N LEU A 663 1.11 25.84 11.22
CA LEU A 663 -0.13 25.41 11.87
C LEU A 663 -0.58 26.46 12.91
N PRO A 664 -1.89 26.61 13.19
CA PRO A 664 -3.01 25.91 12.56
C PRO A 664 -3.24 26.35 11.10
N LEU A 665 -3.87 25.47 10.30
CA LEU A 665 -4.28 25.80 8.93
C LEU A 665 -5.50 26.74 8.91
N PRO A 666 -5.74 27.48 7.80
CA PRO A 666 -6.97 28.24 7.59
C PRO A 666 -8.22 27.37 7.69
N GLN A 667 -9.29 27.94 8.24
CA GLN A 667 -10.56 27.23 8.48
C GLN A 667 -11.28 26.82 7.17
N GLU A 668 -11.08 27.59 6.11
CA GLU A 668 -11.50 27.27 4.75
C GLU A 668 -10.40 26.46 4.02
N VAL A 669 -10.74 25.22 3.65
CA VAL A 669 -9.85 24.29 2.95
C VAL A 669 -10.25 24.24 1.49
N THR A 670 -9.27 24.19 0.57
CA THR A 670 -9.55 24.23 -0.87
C THR A 670 -10.43 23.05 -1.32
N CYS A 671 -11.37 23.32 -2.22
CA CYS A 671 -12.24 22.31 -2.83
C CYS A 671 -11.44 21.16 -3.49
N LYS A 672 -10.22 21.45 -3.98
CA LYS A 672 -9.31 20.46 -4.57
C LYS A 672 -8.93 19.34 -3.60
N PHE A 673 -8.82 19.62 -2.31
CA PHE A 673 -8.57 18.61 -1.28
C PHE A 673 -9.89 17.99 -0.79
N THR A 674 -10.88 18.82 -0.44
CA THR A 674 -12.12 18.37 0.21
C THR A 674 -13.07 17.55 -0.68
N ALA A 675 -12.89 17.62 -2.00
CA ALA A 675 -13.57 16.80 -3.01
C ALA A 675 -12.86 15.47 -3.34
N LEU A 676 -11.69 15.17 -2.76
CA LEU A 676 -11.02 13.88 -2.98
C LEU A 676 -11.74 12.72 -2.26
N PRO A 677 -11.60 11.47 -2.74
CA PRO A 677 -12.11 10.30 -2.05
C PRO A 677 -11.53 10.10 -0.65
N GLU A 678 -12.32 9.56 0.28
CA GLU A 678 -11.86 9.20 1.63
C GLU A 678 -10.72 8.17 1.60
N TRP A 679 -10.79 7.21 0.67
CA TRP A 679 -9.81 6.13 0.56
C TRP A 679 -8.39 6.59 0.23
N TYR A 680 -8.20 7.80 -0.33
CA TYR A 680 -6.87 8.39 -0.53
C TYR A 680 -6.09 8.54 0.80
N VAL A 681 -6.81 8.72 1.92
CA VAL A 681 -6.25 8.80 3.28
C VAL A 681 -6.29 7.45 3.98
N GLU A 682 -7.38 6.69 3.81
CA GLU A 682 -7.59 5.39 4.45
C GLU A 682 -6.55 4.33 4.02
N ASP A 683 -6.28 4.23 2.71
CA ASP A 683 -5.34 3.26 2.13
C ASP A 683 -3.93 3.39 2.72
N ILE A 684 -3.47 4.63 2.95
CA ILE A 684 -2.17 4.91 3.56
C ILE A 684 -2.17 4.40 5.01
N ALA A 685 -3.22 4.70 5.76
CA ALA A 685 -3.32 4.33 7.17
C ALA A 685 -3.43 2.80 7.36
N GLU A 686 -4.27 2.12 6.57
CA GLU A 686 -4.41 0.66 6.63
C GLU A 686 -3.12 -0.05 6.19
N PHE A 687 -2.46 0.43 5.11
CA PHE A 687 -1.16 -0.10 4.70
C PHE A 687 -0.09 0.04 5.79
N LEU A 688 -0.02 1.18 6.48
CA LEU A 688 0.95 1.40 7.56
C LEU A 688 0.66 0.52 8.77
N VAL A 689 -0.59 0.41 9.23
CA VAL A 689 -0.97 -0.51 10.32
C VAL A 689 -0.59 -1.95 9.97
N PHE A 690 -0.90 -2.41 8.75
CA PHE A 690 -0.50 -3.75 8.29
C PHE A 690 1.02 -3.91 8.29
N THR A 691 1.75 -2.99 7.67
CA THR A 691 3.20 -3.16 7.43
C THR A 691 3.98 -3.09 8.75
N LEU A 692 3.60 -2.21 9.67
CA LEU A 692 4.20 -2.17 11.01
C LEU A 692 3.91 -3.45 11.81
N GLN A 693 2.73 -4.07 11.66
CA GLN A 693 2.37 -5.31 12.35
C GLN A 693 3.10 -6.54 11.79
N PHE A 694 3.19 -6.67 10.46
CA PHE A 694 3.67 -7.91 9.81
C PHE A 694 5.11 -7.83 9.30
N CYS A 695 5.59 -6.65 8.89
CA CYS A 695 6.94 -6.46 8.33
C CYS A 695 7.58 -5.10 8.75
N PRO A 696 7.72 -4.81 10.07
CA PRO A 696 8.12 -3.49 10.57
C PRO A 696 9.46 -2.99 10.02
N GLY A 697 10.39 -3.89 9.68
CA GLY A 697 11.68 -3.54 9.08
C GLY A 697 11.57 -2.75 7.77
N VAL A 698 10.50 -2.91 6.99
CA VAL A 698 10.27 -2.11 5.77
C VAL A 698 10.14 -0.63 6.11
N VAL A 699 9.48 -0.28 7.21
CA VAL A 699 9.24 1.10 7.65
C VAL A 699 10.40 1.62 8.51
N VAL A 700 10.86 0.80 9.47
CA VAL A 700 11.82 1.20 10.51
C VAL A 700 13.26 1.34 9.98
N SER A 701 13.66 0.59 8.94
CA SER A 701 15.03 0.63 8.38
C SER A 701 15.31 1.88 7.51
N GLY A 702 14.81 3.05 7.92
CA GLY A 702 15.12 4.34 7.30
C GLY A 702 14.28 4.73 6.08
N ASN A 703 13.38 3.87 5.58
CA ASN A 703 12.59 4.14 4.38
C ASN A 703 11.32 4.99 4.62
N MET A 704 11.03 5.38 5.88
CA MET A 704 9.94 6.30 6.19
C MET A 704 10.48 7.72 6.28
N ASP A 705 10.23 8.48 5.22
CA ASP A 705 10.70 9.86 5.07
C ASP A 705 9.89 10.86 5.89
N ASN A 706 10.51 12.01 6.18
CA ASN A 706 9.90 13.11 6.92
C ASN A 706 8.53 13.57 6.36
N PRO A 707 8.26 13.64 5.04
CA PRO A 707 6.96 14.10 4.54
C PRO A 707 5.78 13.25 4.98
N LEU A 708 5.95 11.92 5.10
CA LEU A 708 4.90 11.03 5.60
C LEU A 708 4.66 11.25 7.11
N ILE A 709 5.72 11.45 7.90
CA ILE A 709 5.60 11.83 9.33
C ILE A 709 4.87 13.18 9.45
N THR A 710 5.27 14.18 8.66
CA THR A 710 4.65 15.50 8.63
C THR A 710 3.16 15.40 8.26
N TRP A 711 2.82 14.62 7.24
CA TRP A 711 1.43 14.40 6.82
C TRP A 711 0.57 13.73 7.91
N LEU A 712 1.05 12.63 8.52
CA LEU A 712 0.36 11.97 9.65
C LEU A 712 0.08 12.96 10.79
N LEU A 713 1.07 13.77 11.16
CA LEU A 713 0.95 14.76 12.24
C LEU A 713 0.04 15.93 11.87
N VAL A 714 0.11 16.44 10.64
CA VAL A 714 -0.75 17.53 10.16
C VAL A 714 -2.21 17.09 10.14
N VAL A 715 -2.53 15.91 9.61
CA VAL A 715 -3.92 15.40 9.55
C VAL A 715 -4.53 15.29 10.95
N VAL A 716 -3.79 14.78 11.95
CA VAL A 716 -4.25 14.75 13.35
C VAL A 716 -4.42 16.15 13.94
N CYS A 717 -3.53 17.10 13.58
CA CYS A 717 -3.60 18.48 14.05
C CYS A 717 -4.60 19.36 13.27
N THR A 718 -5.29 18.84 12.25
CA THR A 718 -6.25 19.60 11.45
C THR A 718 -7.58 18.84 11.25
N PRO A 719 -8.27 18.45 12.35
CA PRO A 719 -9.47 17.60 12.27
C PRO A 719 -10.64 18.25 11.53
N HIS A 720 -10.67 19.59 11.44
CA HIS A 720 -11.70 20.33 10.71
C HIS A 720 -11.60 20.21 9.17
N CYS A 721 -10.52 19.63 8.64
CA CYS A 721 -10.30 19.42 7.21
C CYS A 721 -10.97 18.14 6.68
N ILE A 722 -11.28 17.18 7.57
CA ILE A 722 -11.88 15.88 7.23
C ILE A 722 -13.19 15.73 8.02
N ARG A 723 -14.29 15.42 7.34
CA ARG A 723 -15.62 15.27 7.95
C ARG A 723 -15.79 13.95 8.70
N ASN A 724 -15.17 12.87 8.22
CA ASN A 724 -15.24 11.56 8.85
C ASN A 724 -14.21 11.44 9.99
N PRO A 725 -14.63 11.40 11.28
CA PRO A 725 -13.69 11.30 12.40
C PRO A 725 -12.96 9.94 12.43
N TYR A 726 -13.54 8.89 11.85
CA TYR A 726 -12.92 7.56 11.85
C TYR A 726 -11.63 7.50 11.03
N LEU A 727 -11.47 8.34 10.00
CA LEU A 727 -10.20 8.48 9.28
C LEU A 727 -9.10 9.04 10.18
N ILE A 728 -9.40 10.08 10.97
CA ILE A 728 -8.46 10.66 11.94
C ILE A 728 -8.11 9.64 13.02
N ALA A 729 -9.11 8.89 13.50
CA ALA A 729 -8.89 7.77 14.43
C ALA A 729 -7.97 6.69 13.85
N LYS A 730 -8.05 6.39 12.55
CA LYS A 730 -7.16 5.46 11.85
C LYS A 730 -5.72 5.98 11.77
N ILE A 731 -5.52 7.29 11.58
CA ILE A 731 -4.19 7.92 11.64
C ILE A 731 -3.63 7.88 13.09
N ILE A 732 -4.47 8.06 14.10
CA ILE A 732 -4.08 7.88 15.52
C ILE A 732 -3.74 6.42 15.82
N GLU A 733 -4.43 5.44 15.22
CA GLU A 733 -4.06 4.01 15.30
C GLU A 733 -2.65 3.76 14.71
N VAL A 734 -2.27 4.42 13.60
CA VAL A 734 -0.89 4.36 13.08
C VAL A 734 0.12 4.90 14.11
N LEU A 735 -0.14 6.07 14.71
CA LEU A 735 0.74 6.64 15.75
C LEU A 735 0.83 5.75 16.99
N PHE A 736 -0.26 5.07 17.36
CA PHE A 736 -0.29 4.08 18.44
C PHE A 736 0.52 2.82 18.10
N VAL A 737 0.44 2.29 16.87
CA VAL A 737 1.23 1.13 16.42
C VAL A 737 2.72 1.46 16.29
N ILE A 738 3.07 2.73 16.02
CA ILE A 738 4.47 3.21 16.07
C ILE A 738 5.02 3.24 17.51
N ASN A 739 4.18 3.40 18.54
CA ASN A 739 4.62 3.45 19.93
C ASN A 739 5.32 2.13 20.36
N PRO A 740 6.51 2.17 20.98
CA PRO A 740 7.23 0.97 21.39
C PRO A 740 6.57 0.22 22.55
N SER A 741 5.70 0.87 23.33
CA SER A 741 5.01 0.29 24.50
C SER A 741 4.26 -1.02 24.19
N PRO A 742 3.44 -1.11 23.11
CA PRO A 742 2.89 -2.40 22.66
C PRO A 742 3.89 -3.30 21.93
N GLN A 743 4.90 -2.76 21.25
CA GLN A 743 5.85 -3.51 20.41
C GLN A 743 7.24 -2.82 20.34
N GLY A 744 8.25 -3.34 21.04
CA GLY A 744 9.62 -2.79 21.04
C GLY A 744 10.43 -2.91 19.73
N ARG A 745 9.77 -2.94 18.56
CA ARG A 745 10.40 -3.02 17.23
C ARG A 745 10.41 -1.69 16.47
N THR A 746 9.68 -0.68 16.96
CA THR A 746 9.42 0.59 16.28
C THR A 746 10.07 1.80 16.97
N GLU A 747 10.91 1.57 17.98
CA GLU A 747 11.53 2.60 18.83
C GLU A 747 12.18 3.75 18.04
N ILE A 748 13.08 3.44 17.09
CA ILE A 748 13.74 4.43 16.21
C ILE A 748 12.72 5.31 15.44
N LEU A 749 11.60 4.73 15.03
CA LEU A 749 10.55 5.45 14.30
C LEU A 749 9.72 6.33 15.24
N HIS A 750 9.45 5.84 16.45
CA HIS A 750 8.80 6.61 17.50
C HIS A 750 9.64 7.83 17.92
N GLU A 751 10.94 7.66 18.11
CA GLU A 751 11.87 8.75 18.39
C GLU A 751 11.84 9.82 17.29
N LYS A 752 11.82 9.42 16.00
CA LYS A 752 11.68 10.37 14.88
C LYS A 752 10.36 11.15 14.94
N VAL A 753 9.24 10.48 15.21
CA VAL A 753 7.92 11.13 15.34
C VAL A 753 7.92 12.12 16.52
N MET A 754 8.42 11.71 17.69
CA MET A 754 8.49 12.55 18.89
C MET A 754 9.53 13.67 18.77
N ALA A 755 10.58 13.50 17.96
CA ALA A 755 11.54 14.56 17.65
C ALA A 755 10.94 15.67 16.76
N HIS A 756 9.82 15.41 16.06
CA HIS A 756 9.24 16.31 15.09
C HIS A 756 8.68 17.60 15.74
N PRO A 757 8.87 18.80 15.15
CA PRO A 757 8.40 20.06 15.75
C PRO A 757 6.90 20.10 16.05
N ILE A 758 6.06 19.55 15.16
CA ILE A 758 4.59 19.46 15.37
C ILE A 758 4.24 18.55 16.56
N SER A 759 4.98 17.45 16.77
CA SER A 759 4.77 16.57 17.92
C SER A 759 5.02 17.29 19.25
N LYS A 760 6.16 18.00 19.33
CA LYS A 760 6.60 18.73 20.52
C LYS A 760 5.70 19.90 20.92
N THR A 761 4.90 20.43 20.00
CA THR A 761 4.18 21.72 20.19
C THR A 761 2.66 21.57 20.19
N LEU A 762 2.10 20.79 19.26
CA LEU A 762 0.66 20.80 18.98
C LEU A 762 -0.02 19.44 19.20
N LEU A 763 0.69 18.33 18.97
CA LEU A 763 0.07 17.00 18.92
C LEU A 763 -0.67 16.64 20.22
N ALA A 764 -0.10 16.95 21.40
CA ALA A 764 -0.74 16.69 22.68
C ALA A 764 -2.11 17.39 22.83
N SER A 765 -2.19 18.67 22.45
CA SER A 765 -3.42 19.47 22.47
C SER A 765 -4.49 18.88 21.55
N TYR A 766 -4.14 18.56 20.30
CA TYR A 766 -5.08 17.97 19.35
C TYR A 766 -5.52 16.55 19.72
N LEU A 767 -4.67 15.75 20.38
CA LEU A 767 -5.04 14.45 20.92
C LEU A 767 -6.08 14.58 22.05
N MET A 768 -5.93 15.52 22.99
CA MET A 768 -6.92 15.77 24.05
C MET A 768 -8.25 16.33 23.51
N LYS A 769 -8.16 17.21 22.50
CA LYS A 769 -9.34 17.69 21.79
C LYS A 769 -10.08 16.54 21.10
N PHE A 770 -9.37 15.69 20.34
CA PHE A 770 -9.99 14.58 19.63
C PHE A 770 -10.55 13.49 20.57
N TYR A 771 -9.87 13.23 21.70
CA TYR A 771 -10.40 12.39 22.80
C TYR A 771 -11.80 12.84 23.26
N THR A 772 -12.02 14.16 23.24
CA THR A 772 -13.24 14.83 23.67
C THR A 772 -14.30 14.86 22.55
N ASP A 773 -13.91 15.18 21.32
CA ASP A 773 -14.82 15.31 20.17
C ASP A 773 -15.43 13.95 19.72
N VAL A 774 -14.76 12.83 20.02
CA VAL A 774 -15.22 11.45 19.73
C VAL A 774 -16.36 10.97 20.64
N GLU A 775 -16.84 11.78 21.60
CA GLU A 775 -18.04 11.45 22.39
C GLU A 775 -19.35 11.50 21.57
N THR A 776 -19.37 12.22 20.45
CA THR A 776 -20.54 12.37 19.56
C THR A 776 -20.17 12.18 18.08
N THR A 777 -19.95 10.94 17.64
CA THR A 777 -19.70 10.59 16.23
C THR A 777 -20.97 10.27 15.43
N GLY A 778 -22.11 10.05 16.10
CA GLY A 778 -23.43 9.86 15.47
C GLY A 778 -23.63 8.50 14.79
N SER A 779 -22.91 7.46 15.21
CA SER A 779 -22.87 6.14 14.56
C SER A 779 -23.55 5.05 15.41
N SER A 780 -23.89 3.92 14.78
CA SER A 780 -24.55 2.82 15.51
C SER A 780 -23.60 1.94 16.35
N SER A 781 -22.28 2.07 16.18
CA SER A 781 -21.22 1.37 16.94
C SER A 781 -20.39 2.29 17.86
N GLU A 782 -20.56 3.61 17.71
CA GLU A 782 -19.95 4.72 18.44
C GLU A 782 -19.57 4.43 19.90
N PHE A 783 -20.49 3.84 20.67
CA PHE A 783 -20.29 3.53 22.08
C PHE A 783 -19.06 2.67 22.38
N TYR A 784 -18.73 1.69 21.53
CA TYR A 784 -17.58 0.82 21.73
C TYR A 784 -16.32 1.37 21.05
N ASP A 785 -16.49 1.98 19.88
CA ASP A 785 -15.38 2.52 19.10
C ASP A 785 -14.66 3.63 19.86
N LYS A 786 -15.40 4.52 20.54
CA LYS A 786 -14.81 5.63 21.30
C LYS A 786 -13.80 5.18 22.34
N PHE A 787 -14.04 4.08 23.06
CA PHE A 787 -13.11 3.56 24.06
C PHE A 787 -11.82 3.02 23.43
N SER A 788 -11.89 2.40 22.24
CA SER A 788 -10.69 1.95 21.52
C SER A 788 -9.84 3.13 21.05
N ILE A 789 -10.48 4.18 20.51
CA ILE A 789 -9.81 5.41 20.08
C ILE A 789 -9.14 6.10 21.28
N ARG A 790 -9.89 6.27 22.37
CA ARG A 790 -9.39 6.85 23.61
C ARG A 790 -8.23 6.06 24.20
N TYR A 791 -8.26 4.73 24.16
CA TYR A 791 -7.14 3.88 24.58
C TYR A 791 -5.86 4.08 23.75
N HIS A 792 -5.98 4.22 22.42
CA HIS A 792 -4.85 4.58 21.57
C HIS A 792 -4.25 5.93 21.99
N ILE A 793 -5.11 6.94 22.23
CA ILE A 793 -4.68 8.27 22.70
C ILE A 793 -4.02 8.18 24.08
N SER A 794 -4.59 7.44 25.03
CA SER A 794 -4.04 7.26 26.39
C SER A 794 -2.59 6.77 26.37
N LEU A 795 -2.28 5.79 25.52
CA LEU A 795 -0.93 5.22 25.42
C LEU A 795 0.06 6.14 24.69
N ILE A 796 -0.41 6.95 23.72
CA ILE A 796 0.42 7.98 23.09
C ILE A 796 0.73 9.11 24.10
N LEU A 797 -0.26 9.61 24.83
CA LEU A 797 -0.05 10.63 25.87
C LEU A 797 0.83 10.13 27.01
N LYS A 798 0.75 8.83 27.36
CA LYS A 798 1.61 8.20 28.36
C LYS A 798 3.09 8.24 27.97
N SER A 799 3.45 7.83 26.73
CA SER A 799 4.84 7.90 26.29
C SER A 799 5.32 9.34 26.03
N MET A 800 4.42 10.27 25.77
CA MET A 800 4.72 11.71 25.79
C MET A 800 5.06 12.22 27.18
N TRP A 801 4.38 11.74 28.23
CA TRP A 801 4.60 12.20 29.61
C TRP A 801 6.01 11.90 30.13
N ASP A 802 6.62 10.81 29.65
CA ASP A 802 8.01 10.46 29.95
C ASP A 802 9.02 11.47 29.35
N SER A 803 8.64 12.18 28.29
CA SER A 803 9.45 13.20 27.63
C SER A 803 9.24 14.59 28.26
N PRO A 804 10.27 15.26 28.80
CA PRO A 804 10.10 16.56 29.47
C PRO A 804 9.57 17.66 28.52
N VAL A 805 9.90 17.59 27.23
CA VAL A 805 9.44 18.55 26.21
C VAL A 805 7.93 18.40 25.96
N HIS A 806 7.44 17.17 25.80
CA HIS A 806 6.01 16.94 25.56
C HIS A 806 5.19 17.12 26.85
N ARG A 807 5.75 16.78 28.02
CA ARG A 807 5.15 17.09 29.32
C ARG A 807 4.92 18.60 29.48
N ALA A 808 5.89 19.43 29.12
CA ALA A 808 5.72 20.89 29.14
C ALA A 808 4.61 21.37 28.20
N SER A 809 4.43 20.76 27.02
CA SER A 809 3.30 21.03 26.11
C SER A 809 1.95 20.66 26.75
N ILE A 810 1.85 19.50 27.40
CA ILE A 810 0.64 19.05 28.12
C ILE A 810 0.29 20.00 29.27
N VAL A 811 1.28 20.38 30.09
CA VAL A 811 1.11 21.35 31.19
C VAL A 811 0.67 22.71 30.65
N ASN A 812 1.26 23.18 29.55
CA ASN A 812 0.87 24.45 28.93
C ASN A 812 -0.58 24.44 28.41
N GLU A 813 -1.05 23.34 27.81
CA GLU A 813 -2.46 23.21 27.41
C GLU A 813 -3.40 23.21 28.62
N SER A 814 -2.97 22.69 29.77
CA SER A 814 -3.79 22.72 30.99
C SER A 814 -4.10 24.14 31.49
N ASN A 815 -3.18 25.10 31.24
CA ASN A 815 -3.40 26.52 31.52
C ASN A 815 -4.45 27.17 30.60
N ASN A 816 -4.72 26.58 29.42
CA ASN A 816 -5.70 27.06 28.45
C ASN A 816 -7.16 26.74 28.85
N GLY A 817 -7.36 26.03 29.98
CA GLY A 817 -8.61 26.00 30.72
C GLY A 817 -9.77 25.25 30.04
N LYS A 818 -10.51 25.90 29.14
CA LYS A 818 -11.83 25.42 28.68
C LYS A 818 -11.77 24.05 27.98
N GLN A 819 -10.80 23.82 27.10
CA GLN A 819 -10.65 22.52 26.42
C GLN A 819 -10.12 21.43 27.36
N PHE A 820 -9.14 21.75 28.19
CA PHE A 820 -8.56 20.81 29.15
C PHE A 820 -9.57 20.34 30.21
N VAL A 821 -10.40 21.26 30.73
CA VAL A 821 -11.51 20.92 31.67
C VAL A 821 -12.53 19.99 31.01
N LYS A 822 -12.87 20.19 29.72
CA LYS A 822 -13.75 19.29 28.97
C LYS A 822 -13.12 17.90 28.77
N PHE A 823 -11.81 17.84 28.48
CA PHE A 823 -11.03 16.59 28.41
C PHE A 823 -11.03 15.84 29.75
N ILE A 824 -10.76 16.52 30.88
CA ILE A 824 -10.83 15.90 32.21
C ILE A 824 -12.26 15.43 32.52
N ASN A 825 -13.30 16.18 32.19
CA ASN A 825 -14.69 15.75 32.37
C ASN A 825 -15.01 14.45 31.59
N MET A 826 -14.50 14.29 30.36
CA MET A 826 -14.62 13.04 29.60
C MET A 826 -13.79 11.91 30.22
N LEU A 827 -12.59 12.19 30.72
CA LEU A 827 -11.76 11.22 31.43
C LEU A 827 -12.45 10.71 32.71
N MET A 828 -13.16 11.59 33.43
CA MET A 828 -14.02 11.24 34.58
C MET A 828 -15.21 10.37 34.17
N ASN A 829 -15.89 10.70 33.07
CA ASN A 829 -16.98 9.87 32.51
C ASN A 829 -16.49 8.42 32.30
N ASP A 830 -15.37 8.28 31.59
CA ASP A 830 -14.83 6.98 31.21
C ASP A 830 -14.28 6.20 32.42
N THR A 831 -13.58 6.85 33.35
CA THR A 831 -13.13 6.20 34.59
C THR A 831 -14.31 5.70 35.43
N THR A 832 -15.38 6.48 35.54
CA THR A 832 -16.59 6.08 36.27
C THR A 832 -17.22 4.84 35.62
N PHE A 833 -17.47 4.89 34.31
CA PHE A 833 -18.14 3.80 33.58
C PHE A 833 -17.30 2.53 33.52
N LEU A 834 -16.03 2.63 33.13
CA LEU A 834 -15.15 1.47 32.93
C LEU A 834 -14.84 0.74 34.23
N LEU A 835 -14.70 1.46 35.36
CA LEU A 835 -14.53 0.81 36.66
C LEU A 835 -15.83 0.14 37.13
N ASP A 836 -16.98 0.82 37.07
CA ASP A 836 -18.25 0.22 37.54
C ASP A 836 -18.61 -1.05 36.74
N GLU A 837 -18.55 -0.98 35.40
CA GLU A 837 -18.81 -2.15 34.54
C GLU A 837 -17.79 -3.27 34.70
N SER A 838 -16.51 -2.96 34.91
CA SER A 838 -15.49 -4.00 35.11
C SER A 838 -15.60 -4.68 36.47
N LEU A 839 -15.89 -3.92 37.53
CA LEU A 839 -16.08 -4.44 38.89
C LEU A 839 -17.36 -5.26 39.00
N GLU A 840 -18.48 -4.80 38.42
CA GLU A 840 -19.73 -5.56 38.40
C GLU A 840 -19.61 -6.82 37.51
N SER A 841 -18.85 -6.77 36.41
CA SER A 841 -18.52 -7.97 35.63
C SER A 841 -17.66 -8.97 36.42
N LEU A 842 -16.66 -8.51 37.19
CA LEU A 842 -15.88 -9.37 38.09
C LEU A 842 -16.76 -10.01 39.18
N LYS A 843 -17.73 -9.27 39.72
CA LYS A 843 -18.71 -9.78 40.69
C LYS A 843 -19.60 -10.87 40.07
N ARG A 844 -20.15 -10.68 38.87
CA ARG A 844 -20.91 -11.72 38.15
C ARG A 844 -20.06 -12.97 37.86
N ILE A 845 -18.80 -12.80 37.47
CA ILE A 845 -17.85 -13.91 37.29
C ILE A 845 -17.65 -14.67 38.60
N HIS A 846 -17.44 -13.97 39.71
CA HIS A 846 -17.26 -14.58 41.02
C HIS A 846 -18.51 -15.35 41.48
N GLU A 847 -19.70 -14.76 41.38
CA GLU A 847 -20.97 -15.42 41.70
C GLU A 847 -21.18 -16.73 40.90
N VAL A 848 -20.90 -16.72 39.60
CA VAL A 848 -20.99 -17.94 38.77
C VAL A 848 -19.87 -18.94 39.12
N GLN A 849 -18.65 -18.48 39.43
CA GLN A 849 -17.55 -19.36 39.85
C GLN A 849 -17.76 -20.01 41.22
N GLU A 850 -18.47 -19.36 42.14
CA GLU A 850 -18.88 -19.95 43.42
C GLU A 850 -20.03 -20.95 43.22
N LEU A 851 -21.05 -20.62 42.41
CA LEU A 851 -22.11 -21.55 42.04
C LEU A 851 -21.58 -22.81 41.34
N MET A 852 -20.57 -22.69 40.47
CA MET A 852 -19.88 -23.83 39.85
C MET A 852 -18.93 -24.58 40.80
N SER A 853 -18.65 -24.02 41.98
CA SER A 853 -17.82 -24.67 43.01
C SER A 853 -18.62 -25.55 43.97
N ASP A 854 -19.90 -25.20 44.19
CA ASP A 854 -20.84 -26.05 44.89
C ASP A 854 -21.40 -27.09 43.92
N THR A 855 -20.77 -28.27 43.89
CA THR A 855 -21.19 -29.40 43.07
C THR A 855 -22.65 -29.80 43.33
N THR A 856 -23.19 -29.57 44.54
CA THR A 856 -24.57 -29.94 44.89
C THR A 856 -25.58 -28.94 44.34
N ALA A 857 -25.35 -27.63 44.52
CA ALA A 857 -26.19 -26.59 43.93
C ALA A 857 -26.08 -26.58 42.39
N TRP A 858 -24.90 -26.84 41.83
CA TRP A 858 -24.70 -26.89 40.39
C TRP A 858 -25.41 -28.07 39.72
N SER A 859 -25.32 -29.27 40.31
CA SER A 859 -25.99 -30.47 39.77
C SER A 859 -27.52 -30.44 39.94
N ALA A 860 -28.05 -29.63 40.85
CA ALA A 860 -29.49 -29.39 40.98
C ALA A 860 -30.08 -28.49 39.86
N LEU A 861 -29.24 -27.76 39.11
CA LEU A 861 -29.66 -26.97 37.96
C LEU A 861 -29.92 -27.84 36.72
N SER A 862 -30.89 -27.46 35.89
CA SER A 862 -31.13 -28.14 34.62
C SER A 862 -29.95 -27.96 33.64
N GLN A 863 -29.76 -28.91 32.73
CA GLN A 863 -28.68 -28.82 31.73
C GLN A 863 -28.73 -27.53 30.89
N GLU A 864 -29.93 -27.03 30.57
CA GLU A 864 -30.09 -25.76 29.85
C GLU A 864 -29.65 -24.55 30.70
N GLN A 865 -29.96 -24.55 32.00
CA GLN A 865 -29.48 -23.53 32.94
C GLN A 865 -27.96 -23.59 33.12
N GLN A 866 -27.36 -24.77 33.24
CA GLN A 866 -25.90 -24.96 33.30
C GLN A 866 -25.19 -24.46 32.03
N GLN A 867 -25.73 -24.76 30.84
CA GLN A 867 -25.22 -24.24 29.57
C GLN A 867 -25.37 -22.71 29.48
N SER A 868 -26.51 -22.16 29.91
CA SER A 868 -26.77 -20.72 29.93
C SER A 868 -25.78 -19.99 30.85
N ARG A 869 -25.56 -20.49 32.08
CA ARG A 869 -24.59 -19.94 33.04
C ARG A 869 -23.15 -20.03 32.53
N THR A 870 -22.77 -21.14 31.89
CA THR A 870 -21.45 -21.29 31.25
C THR A 870 -21.24 -20.29 30.09
N ARG A 871 -22.27 -20.06 29.26
CA ARG A 871 -22.23 -19.05 28.18
C ARG A 871 -22.15 -17.63 28.75
N GLN A 872 -22.86 -17.34 29.84
CA GLN A 872 -22.82 -16.06 30.53
C GLN A 872 -21.42 -15.80 31.11
N LEU A 873 -20.83 -16.78 31.81
CA LEU A 873 -19.45 -16.69 32.31
C LEU A 873 -18.47 -16.37 31.18
N ALA A 874 -18.53 -17.10 30.07
CA ALA A 874 -17.67 -16.85 28.91
C ALA A 874 -17.92 -15.49 28.23
N ALA A 875 -19.07 -14.83 28.45
CA ALA A 875 -19.33 -13.46 28.00
C ALA A 875 -18.74 -12.44 28.99
N ASP A 876 -19.07 -12.57 30.28
CA ASP A 876 -18.56 -11.68 31.34
C ASP A 876 -17.03 -11.70 31.43
N GLU A 877 -16.38 -12.87 31.28
CA GLU A 877 -14.91 -12.98 31.27
C GLU A 877 -14.25 -12.19 30.13
N ARG A 878 -14.90 -12.10 28.97
CA ARG A 878 -14.42 -11.29 27.83
C ARG A 878 -14.65 -9.80 28.08
N GLN A 879 -15.83 -9.43 28.60
CA GLN A 879 -16.20 -8.06 28.94
C GLN A 879 -15.28 -7.48 30.03
N ALA A 880 -15.10 -8.20 31.14
CA ALA A 880 -14.24 -7.81 32.24
C ALA A 880 -12.79 -7.58 31.78
N LYS A 881 -12.21 -8.49 30.97
CA LYS A 881 -10.85 -8.33 30.44
C LYS A 881 -10.72 -7.08 29.56
N SER A 882 -11.72 -6.81 28.71
CA SER A 882 -11.74 -5.63 27.84
C SER A 882 -11.79 -4.34 28.66
N TYR A 883 -12.77 -4.21 29.55
CA TYR A 883 -12.95 -2.99 30.35
C TYR A 883 -11.83 -2.77 31.38
N LEU A 884 -11.26 -3.82 32.00
CA LEU A 884 -10.11 -3.66 32.91
C LEU A 884 -8.86 -3.15 32.19
N THR A 885 -8.64 -3.56 30.95
CA THR A 885 -7.49 -3.07 30.14
C THR A 885 -7.63 -1.58 29.87
N LEU A 886 -8.85 -1.13 29.53
CA LEU A 886 -9.18 0.27 29.31
C LEU A 886 -9.10 1.07 30.61
N ALA A 887 -9.78 0.63 31.68
CA ALA A 887 -9.82 1.28 32.98
C ALA A 887 -8.42 1.50 33.58
N LYS A 888 -7.53 0.50 33.45
CA LYS A 888 -6.15 0.59 33.93
C LYS A 888 -5.39 1.76 33.30
N GLU A 889 -5.47 1.94 31.97
CA GLU A 889 -4.77 3.03 31.30
C GLU A 889 -5.45 4.39 31.54
N THR A 890 -6.79 4.43 31.68
CA THR A 890 -7.52 5.65 32.05
C THR A 890 -7.18 6.12 33.47
N VAL A 891 -7.11 5.22 34.45
CA VAL A 891 -6.69 5.55 35.83
C VAL A 891 -5.20 5.92 35.88
N ALA A 892 -4.34 5.24 35.11
CA ALA A 892 -2.94 5.62 34.99
C ALA A 892 -2.77 7.04 34.43
N MET A 893 -3.63 7.45 33.49
CA MET A 893 -3.65 8.82 32.97
C MET A 893 -4.01 9.85 34.05
N PHE A 894 -5.08 9.62 34.81
CA PHE A 894 -5.41 10.44 35.99
C PHE A 894 -4.25 10.55 36.97
N HIS A 895 -3.63 9.42 37.27
CA HIS A 895 -2.53 9.32 38.22
C HIS A 895 -1.34 10.18 37.84
N TYR A 896 -0.84 10.10 36.59
CA TYR A 896 0.31 10.90 36.19
C TYR A 896 -0.03 12.37 35.95
N LEU A 897 -1.21 12.69 35.41
CA LEU A 897 -1.61 14.09 35.18
C LEU A 897 -1.70 14.86 36.50
N THR A 898 -2.26 14.26 37.55
CA THR A 898 -2.45 14.92 38.86
C THR A 898 -1.15 15.19 39.62
N VAL A 899 -0.02 14.60 39.22
CA VAL A 899 1.31 14.90 39.82
C VAL A 899 1.66 16.38 39.62
N ASP A 900 1.67 16.82 38.36
CA ASP A 900 2.13 18.16 37.96
C ASP A 900 0.97 19.13 37.68
N ILE A 901 -0.22 18.64 37.31
CA ILE A 901 -1.39 19.45 36.95
C ILE A 901 -2.48 19.27 38.01
N LYS A 902 -2.72 20.29 38.83
CA LYS A 902 -3.68 20.23 39.95
C LYS A 902 -4.87 21.18 39.80
N GLU A 903 -4.61 22.43 39.40
CA GLU A 903 -5.62 23.50 39.37
C GLU A 903 -6.89 23.14 38.58
N PRO A 904 -6.82 22.54 37.36
CA PRO A 904 -8.01 22.14 36.61
C PRO A 904 -8.90 21.10 37.32
N PHE A 905 -8.32 20.20 38.13
CA PHE A 905 -9.08 19.19 38.89
C PHE A 905 -9.78 19.77 40.12
N LEU A 906 -9.33 20.93 40.59
CA LEU A 906 -9.84 21.62 41.79
C LEU A 906 -10.92 22.67 41.48
N ARG A 907 -11.29 22.84 40.20
CA ARG A 907 -12.32 23.79 39.78
C ARG A 907 -13.71 23.36 40.29
N PRO A 908 -14.60 24.30 40.65
CA PRO A 908 -15.89 23.99 41.29
C PRO A 908 -16.76 23.00 40.52
N GLU A 909 -16.70 23.02 39.19
CA GLU A 909 -17.53 22.21 38.30
C GLU A 909 -17.10 20.73 38.24
N LEU A 910 -15.83 20.46 38.59
CA LEU A 910 -15.22 19.12 38.54
C LEU A 910 -14.96 18.55 39.93
N VAL A 911 -14.49 19.35 40.90
CA VAL A 911 -13.88 18.85 42.14
C VAL A 911 -14.83 17.98 42.97
N GLY A 912 -16.06 18.42 43.21
CA GLY A 912 -17.05 17.63 43.97
C GLY A 912 -17.44 16.33 43.24
N ARG A 913 -17.47 16.35 41.91
CA ARG A 913 -17.71 15.16 41.09
C ARG A 913 -16.52 14.19 41.13
N LEU A 914 -15.30 14.71 41.19
CA LEU A 914 -14.07 13.92 41.29
C LEU A 914 -14.00 13.23 42.66
N CYS A 915 -14.31 13.96 43.73
CA CYS A 915 -14.46 13.41 45.08
C CYS A 915 -15.47 12.25 45.11
N ALA A 916 -16.69 12.45 44.57
CA ALA A 916 -17.70 11.39 44.50
C ALA A 916 -17.25 10.16 43.69
N MET A 917 -16.57 10.36 42.55
CA MET A 917 -16.01 9.27 41.74
C MET A 917 -14.93 8.49 42.51
N LEU A 918 -13.99 9.19 43.16
CA LEU A 918 -12.91 8.56 43.92
C LEU A 918 -13.45 7.81 45.14
N ASN A 919 -14.37 8.42 45.90
CA ASN A 919 -14.98 7.82 47.08
C ASN A 919 -15.80 6.57 46.73
N PHE A 920 -16.59 6.61 45.66
CA PHE A 920 -17.33 5.43 45.17
C PHE A 920 -16.39 4.28 44.79
N ASN A 921 -15.31 4.56 44.06
CA ASN A 921 -14.32 3.54 43.70
C ASN A 921 -13.57 3.00 44.93
N LEU A 922 -13.24 3.86 45.89
CA LEU A 922 -12.66 3.45 47.17
C LEU A 922 -13.63 2.54 47.95
N GLN A 923 -14.93 2.84 47.94
CA GLN A 923 -15.98 2.04 48.58
C GLN A 923 -16.07 0.62 47.97
N GLN A 924 -15.99 0.50 46.65
CA GLN A 924 -16.01 -0.81 45.97
C GLN A 924 -14.76 -1.65 46.27
N LEU A 925 -13.58 -1.02 46.38
CA LEU A 925 -12.30 -1.70 46.62
C LEU A 925 -12.04 -2.04 48.10
N CYS A 926 -12.47 -1.18 49.03
CA CYS A 926 -12.14 -1.29 50.45
C CYS A 926 -13.35 -1.62 51.35
N GLY A 927 -14.58 -1.38 50.88
CA GLY A 927 -15.80 -1.63 51.65
C GLY A 927 -16.19 -3.12 51.78
N PRO A 928 -17.34 -3.43 52.39
CA PRO A 928 -17.71 -4.79 52.78
C PRO A 928 -17.89 -5.75 51.58
N LYS A 929 -18.33 -5.22 50.43
CA LYS A 929 -18.56 -5.98 49.18
C LYS A 929 -17.27 -6.31 48.42
N CYS A 930 -16.10 -5.83 48.83
CA CYS A 930 -14.84 -6.07 48.12
C CYS A 930 -14.48 -7.57 47.99
N LYS A 931 -15.01 -8.42 48.87
CA LYS A 931 -14.80 -9.88 48.85
C LYS A 931 -15.36 -10.50 47.56
N ASN A 932 -16.45 -9.94 47.04
CA ASN A 932 -17.14 -10.42 45.85
C ASN A 932 -16.36 -10.16 44.54
N LEU A 933 -15.25 -9.40 44.61
CA LEU A 933 -14.35 -9.15 43.48
C LEU A 933 -13.25 -10.23 43.36
N ARG A 934 -13.31 -11.30 44.17
CA ARG A 934 -12.30 -12.37 44.22
C ARG A 934 -12.54 -13.45 43.16
N VAL A 935 -12.17 -13.14 41.92
CA VAL A 935 -12.19 -14.10 40.81
C VAL A 935 -11.02 -15.11 40.87
N ARG A 936 -11.26 -16.33 40.37
CA ARG A 936 -10.22 -17.33 40.11
C ARG A 936 -9.28 -16.84 39.01
N THR A 937 -7.97 -17.07 39.19
CA THR A 937 -6.91 -16.72 38.20
C THR A 937 -6.95 -15.25 37.77
N GLN A 938 -6.76 -14.33 38.72
CA GLN A 938 -6.82 -12.86 38.54
C GLN A 938 -6.02 -12.34 37.33
N GLN A 939 -4.87 -12.95 37.04
CA GLN A 939 -4.02 -12.61 35.88
C GLN A 939 -4.73 -12.77 34.53
N LYS A 940 -5.71 -13.67 34.40
CA LYS A 940 -6.49 -13.91 33.15
C LYS A 940 -7.19 -12.64 32.65
N TYR A 941 -7.61 -11.77 33.59
CA TYR A 941 -8.34 -10.53 33.33
C TYR A 941 -7.48 -9.28 33.45
N GLY A 942 -6.19 -9.41 33.81
CA GLY A 942 -5.34 -8.27 34.16
C GLY A 942 -5.70 -7.59 35.49
N TRP A 943 -6.43 -8.27 36.37
CA TRP A 943 -6.93 -7.68 37.62
C TRP A 943 -5.79 -7.48 38.64
N GLN A 944 -5.44 -6.21 38.90
CA GLN A 944 -4.34 -5.80 39.79
C GLN A 944 -4.85 -4.86 40.90
N PRO A 945 -5.69 -5.33 41.84
CA PRO A 945 -6.38 -4.47 42.81
C PRO A 945 -5.46 -3.65 43.71
N ARG A 946 -4.26 -4.17 44.03
CA ARG A 946 -3.26 -3.43 44.84
C ARG A 946 -2.70 -2.22 44.09
N THR A 947 -2.40 -2.38 42.79
CA THR A 947 -1.89 -1.29 41.94
C THR A 947 -2.98 -0.24 41.72
N LEU A 948 -4.22 -0.67 41.44
CA LEU A 948 -5.36 0.22 41.28
C LEU A 948 -5.63 1.04 42.56
N LEU A 949 -5.65 0.39 43.73
CA LEU A 949 -5.81 1.08 45.01
C LEU A 949 -4.65 2.05 45.29
N SER A 950 -3.41 1.66 44.99
CA SER A 950 -2.23 2.54 45.12
C SER A 950 -2.37 3.82 44.30
N GLN A 951 -2.74 3.69 43.02
CA GLN A 951 -2.93 4.83 42.11
C GLN A 951 -4.10 5.73 42.51
N LEU A 952 -5.20 5.15 43.00
CA LEU A 952 -6.33 5.94 43.51
C LEU A 952 -5.93 6.73 44.76
N VAL A 953 -5.24 6.11 45.72
CA VAL A 953 -4.74 6.79 46.94
C VAL A 953 -3.75 7.90 46.59
N ASP A 954 -2.89 7.69 45.60
CA ASP A 954 -2.00 8.75 45.09
C ASP A 954 -2.76 9.95 44.54
N ILE A 955 -3.87 9.76 43.81
CA ILE A 955 -4.68 10.88 43.31
C ILE A 955 -5.22 11.73 44.47
N TYR A 956 -5.65 11.12 45.58
CA TYR A 956 -6.01 11.87 46.80
C TYR A 956 -4.81 12.66 47.37
N LEU A 957 -3.62 12.04 47.43
CA LEU A 957 -2.39 12.65 47.97
C LEU A 957 -1.77 13.71 47.05
N HIS A 958 -2.02 13.64 45.75
CA HIS A 958 -1.63 14.63 44.75
C HIS A 958 -2.47 15.89 44.89
N LEU A 959 -3.79 15.73 45.05
CA LEU A 959 -4.76 16.82 45.12
C LEU A 959 -5.00 17.36 46.54
N ASP A 960 -4.27 16.84 47.53
CA ASP A 960 -4.36 17.23 48.95
C ASP A 960 -4.18 18.75 49.17
N CYS A 961 -5.30 19.43 49.45
CA CYS A 961 -5.40 20.83 49.83
C CYS A 961 -6.75 21.09 50.52
N ASP A 962 -6.92 22.25 51.15
CA ASP A 962 -8.15 22.57 51.91
C ASP A 962 -9.41 22.60 51.02
N ASN A 963 -9.30 23.07 49.78
CA ASN A 963 -10.40 23.05 48.81
C ASN A 963 -10.83 21.62 48.46
N PHE A 964 -9.86 20.71 48.26
CA PHE A 964 -10.15 19.29 48.02
C PHE A 964 -10.73 18.60 49.26
N ALA A 965 -10.24 18.92 50.46
CA ALA A 965 -10.80 18.41 51.71
C ALA A 965 -12.26 18.88 51.92
N ALA A 966 -12.58 20.13 51.56
CA ALA A 966 -13.95 20.63 51.57
C ALA A 966 -14.84 19.96 50.53
N ALA A 967 -14.34 19.70 49.32
CA ALA A 967 -15.08 18.97 48.28
C ALA A 967 -15.33 17.49 48.66
N LEU A 968 -14.36 16.82 49.30
CA LEU A 968 -14.53 15.48 49.86
C LEU A 968 -15.59 15.45 50.95
N ALA A 969 -15.61 16.47 51.81
CA ALA A 969 -16.58 16.62 52.88
C ALA A 969 -18.02 16.85 52.40
N SER A 970 -18.21 17.35 51.17
CA SER A 970 -19.52 17.61 50.56
C SER A 970 -20.12 16.40 49.82
N ASP A 971 -19.40 15.27 49.67
CA ASP A 971 -19.96 14.03 49.11
C ASP A 971 -20.67 13.19 50.18
N GLU A 972 -21.87 13.62 50.57
CA GLU A 972 -22.68 12.94 51.59
C GLU A 972 -23.01 11.46 51.27
N ARG A 973 -22.98 11.09 49.99
CA ARG A 973 -23.38 9.75 49.52
C ARG A 973 -22.32 8.69 49.77
N SER A 974 -21.04 9.05 49.63
CA SER A 974 -19.95 8.07 49.56
C SER A 974 -18.80 8.36 50.53
N PHE A 975 -18.67 9.59 51.05
CA PHE A 975 -17.67 9.91 52.06
C PHE A 975 -18.03 9.34 53.44
N CYS A 976 -17.15 8.52 54.01
CA CYS A 976 -17.25 8.07 55.39
C CYS A 976 -15.86 7.86 55.99
N LYS A 977 -15.59 8.37 57.20
CA LYS A 977 -14.27 8.21 57.86
C LYS A 977 -13.90 6.72 58.03
N GLU A 978 -14.89 5.86 58.27
CA GLU A 978 -14.69 4.41 58.42
C GLU A 978 -14.09 3.76 57.15
N LEU A 979 -14.54 4.19 55.97
CA LEU A 979 -14.01 3.71 54.69
C LEU A 979 -12.53 4.06 54.51
N PHE A 980 -12.12 5.25 54.95
CA PHE A 980 -10.70 5.64 54.93
C PHE A 980 -9.88 4.83 55.94
N THR A 981 -10.41 4.52 57.14
CA THR A 981 -9.73 3.63 58.09
C THR A 981 -9.61 2.19 57.59
N ASP A 982 -10.63 1.67 56.88
CA ASP A 982 -10.57 0.36 56.21
C ASP A 982 -9.53 0.33 55.08
N ALA A 983 -9.44 1.41 54.31
CA ALA A 983 -8.42 1.58 53.28
C ALA A 983 -7.02 1.59 53.89
N VAL A 984 -6.78 2.39 54.94
CA VAL A 984 -5.51 2.47 55.70
C VAL A 984 -5.09 1.10 56.24
N SER A 985 -6.02 0.35 56.85
CA SER A 985 -5.78 -1.02 57.34
C SER A 985 -5.29 -1.95 56.22
N ARG A 986 -5.86 -1.84 55.02
CA ARG A 986 -5.45 -2.61 53.84
C ARG A 986 -4.12 -2.15 53.25
N LEU A 987 -3.85 -0.84 53.23
CA LEU A 987 -2.58 -0.27 52.77
C LEU A 987 -1.41 -0.77 53.63
N HIS A 988 -1.55 -0.74 54.97
CA HIS A 988 -0.59 -1.33 55.90
C HIS A 988 -0.46 -2.84 55.72
N LYS A 989 -1.57 -3.59 55.77
CA LYS A 989 -1.57 -5.07 55.73
C LYS A 989 -0.89 -5.65 54.50
N TYR A 990 -0.95 -4.96 53.37
CA TYR A 990 -0.35 -5.41 52.10
C TYR A 990 0.89 -4.61 51.69
N ALA A 991 1.42 -3.73 52.56
CA ALA A 991 2.57 -2.86 52.31
C ALA A 991 2.50 -2.14 50.95
N ILE A 992 1.35 -1.53 50.65
CA ILE A 992 1.09 -0.87 49.35
C ILE A 992 1.69 0.54 49.31
N LYS A 993 1.74 1.21 50.47
CA LYS A 993 2.19 2.59 50.65
C LYS A 993 3.16 2.70 51.83
N THR A 994 4.02 3.71 51.80
CA THR A 994 4.93 4.05 52.90
C THR A 994 4.17 4.63 54.10
N THR A 995 4.75 4.56 55.29
CA THR A 995 4.13 5.09 56.51
C THR A 995 3.78 6.58 56.38
N THR A 996 4.65 7.38 55.77
CA THR A 996 4.44 8.83 55.58
C THR A 996 3.32 9.14 54.59
N GLU A 997 3.16 8.38 53.51
CA GLU A 997 2.00 8.49 52.61
C GLU A 997 0.69 8.14 53.32
N ILE A 998 0.72 7.10 54.18
CA ILE A 998 -0.46 6.67 54.95
C ILE A 998 -0.83 7.73 56.01
N GLU A 999 0.13 8.30 56.72
CA GLU A 999 -0.09 9.41 57.68
C GLU A 999 -0.71 10.62 56.99
N ARG A 1000 -0.22 11.01 55.81
CA ARG A 1000 -0.83 12.08 55.00
C ARG A 1000 -2.27 11.76 54.58
N PHE A 1001 -2.54 10.51 54.19
CA PHE A 1001 -3.89 10.08 53.80
C PHE A 1001 -4.86 10.08 54.98
N ILE A 1002 -4.41 9.68 56.18
CA ILE A 1002 -5.17 9.83 57.43
C ILE A 1002 -5.46 11.31 57.68
N ALA A 1003 -4.45 12.19 57.65
CA ALA A 1003 -4.62 13.60 57.93
C ALA A 1003 -5.62 14.30 56.97
N LEU A 1004 -5.63 13.93 55.68
CA LEU A 1004 -6.63 14.39 54.72
C LEU A 1004 -8.04 13.90 55.09
N ALA A 1005 -8.20 12.62 55.44
CA ALA A 1005 -9.49 12.06 55.86
C ALA A 1005 -10.01 12.72 57.15
N GLU A 1006 -9.13 13.09 58.07
CA GLU A 1006 -9.50 13.81 59.30
C GLU A 1006 -9.91 15.25 59.05
N ARG A 1007 -9.17 16.00 58.20
CA ARG A 1007 -9.59 17.34 57.75
C ARG A 1007 -10.98 17.30 57.10
N ALA A 1008 -11.19 16.38 56.15
CA ALA A 1008 -12.49 16.21 55.49
C ALA A 1008 -13.59 15.80 56.49
N ALA A 1009 -13.30 14.94 57.48
CA ALA A 1009 -14.29 14.56 58.49
C ALA A 1009 -14.70 15.70 59.43
N ILE A 1010 -13.77 16.60 59.79
CA ILE A 1010 -14.07 17.82 60.55
C ILE A 1010 -14.98 18.73 59.70
N ILE A 1011 -14.57 19.03 58.46
CA ILE A 1011 -15.36 19.87 57.56
C ILE A 1011 -16.75 19.26 57.31
N ALA A 1012 -16.87 17.94 57.14
CA ALA A 1012 -18.15 17.26 56.90
C ALA A 1012 -19.09 17.30 58.11
N ARG A 1013 -18.56 17.38 59.34
CA ARG A 1013 -19.35 17.60 60.55
C ARG A 1013 -19.82 19.05 60.63
N ASP A 1014 -18.93 19.98 60.34
CA ASP A 1014 -19.18 21.41 60.42
C ASP A 1014 -20.08 21.90 59.25
N ASN A 1015 -20.09 21.21 58.10
CA ASN A 1015 -21.07 21.35 57.02
C ASN A 1015 -22.46 20.96 57.52
N ARG A 1016 -22.64 19.72 58.01
CA ARG A 1016 -23.93 19.23 58.52
C ARG A 1016 -24.53 20.09 59.64
N ALA A 1017 -23.69 20.71 60.48
CA ALA A 1017 -24.14 21.68 61.46
C ALA A 1017 -24.69 22.96 60.79
N ARG A 1018 -24.00 23.49 59.77
CA ARG A 1018 -24.42 24.68 59.01
C ARG A 1018 -25.65 24.43 58.13
N ASP A 1019 -25.78 23.26 57.51
CA ASP A 1019 -26.89 22.97 56.61
C ASP A 1019 -28.21 22.80 57.39
N ALA A 1020 -28.14 22.36 58.65
CA ALA A 1020 -29.27 22.42 59.58
C ALA A 1020 -29.73 23.86 59.88
N ASP A 1021 -28.82 24.84 59.90
CA ASP A 1021 -29.14 26.26 60.12
C ASP A 1021 -29.70 26.97 58.87
N TYR A 1022 -29.42 26.46 57.66
CA TYR A 1022 -29.80 27.04 56.37
C TYR A 1022 -30.94 26.32 55.63
N GLY A 1023 -31.48 25.23 56.19
CA GLY A 1023 -32.56 24.45 55.57
C GLY A 1023 -33.86 25.22 55.28
N ASP A 1024 -34.04 26.41 55.85
CA ASP A 1024 -35.15 27.34 55.60
C ASP A 1024 -34.82 28.44 54.55
N ALA A 1025 -33.76 28.27 53.76
CA ALA A 1025 -33.42 29.17 52.67
C ALA A 1025 -34.62 29.38 51.71
N PRO A 1026 -35.00 30.64 51.38
CA PRO A 1026 -36.02 30.95 50.38
C PRO A 1026 -35.75 30.26 49.04
N GLU A 1027 -36.80 29.80 48.35
CA GLU A 1027 -36.70 29.11 47.05
C GLU A 1027 -35.92 29.92 46.00
N GLU A 1028 -36.07 31.26 46.00
CA GLU A 1028 -35.34 32.17 45.10
C GLU A 1028 -33.80 32.18 45.29
N PHE A 1029 -33.29 31.60 46.39
CA PHE A 1029 -31.85 31.47 46.66
C PHE A 1029 -31.32 30.07 46.36
N ARG A 1030 -32.19 29.11 45.98
CA ARG A 1030 -31.81 27.73 45.71
C ARG A 1030 -31.61 27.46 44.23
N ASP A 1031 -30.69 26.56 43.92
CA ASP A 1031 -30.46 26.09 42.56
C ASP A 1031 -31.65 25.21 42.09
N PRO A 1032 -32.26 25.48 40.92
CA PRO A 1032 -33.46 24.78 40.44
C PRO A 1032 -33.22 23.33 40.01
N LEU A 1033 -31.96 22.85 39.94
CA LEU A 1033 -31.62 21.46 39.62
C LEU A 1033 -31.13 20.68 40.85
N MET A 1034 -30.38 21.34 41.73
CA MET A 1034 -29.73 20.72 42.88
C MET A 1034 -30.46 20.93 44.23
N ASP A 1035 -31.40 21.87 44.32
CA ASP A 1035 -32.07 22.33 45.56
C ASP A 1035 -31.10 22.81 46.67
N THR A 1036 -29.88 23.18 46.27
CA THR A 1036 -28.83 23.71 47.15
C THR A 1036 -28.77 25.23 47.07
N LEU A 1037 -28.38 25.90 48.15
CA LEU A 1037 -28.16 27.34 48.19
C LEU A 1037 -27.11 27.77 47.14
N MET A 1038 -27.45 28.72 46.27
CA MET A 1038 -26.54 29.21 45.23
C MET A 1038 -25.36 30.01 45.82
N GLU A 1039 -24.16 29.85 45.25
CA GLU A 1039 -22.96 30.60 45.62
C GLU A 1039 -22.60 31.65 44.56
N ASP A 1040 -22.75 31.32 43.27
CA ASP A 1040 -22.52 32.24 42.15
C ASP A 1040 -23.70 32.19 41.16
N PRO A 1041 -24.83 32.86 41.46
CA PRO A 1041 -26.04 32.79 40.63
C PRO A 1041 -25.82 33.45 39.25
N VAL A 1042 -26.21 32.74 38.20
CA VAL A 1042 -26.20 33.19 36.81
C VAL A 1042 -27.56 33.00 36.15
N ARG A 1043 -27.91 33.90 35.25
CA ARG A 1043 -29.16 33.87 34.48
C ARG A 1043 -28.93 33.31 33.08
N LEU A 1044 -29.78 32.38 32.68
CA LEU A 1044 -29.81 31.79 31.35
C LEU A 1044 -30.65 32.66 30.39
N PRO A 1045 -30.46 32.53 29.06
CA PRO A 1045 -31.33 33.14 28.06
C PRO A 1045 -32.81 32.74 28.17
N SER A 1046 -33.12 31.58 28.76
CA SER A 1046 -34.47 31.13 29.11
C SER A 1046 -35.10 31.88 30.29
N GLY A 1047 -34.36 32.79 30.93
CA GLY A 1047 -34.81 33.61 32.05
C GLY A 1047 -34.61 32.98 33.43
N ILE A 1048 -34.36 31.66 33.49
CA ILE A 1048 -34.08 30.88 34.70
C ILE A 1048 -32.74 31.31 35.31
N VAL A 1049 -32.67 31.34 36.64
CA VAL A 1049 -31.45 31.59 37.41
C VAL A 1049 -31.01 30.29 38.09
N MET A 1050 -29.72 29.96 38.04
CA MET A 1050 -29.15 28.78 38.68
C MET A 1050 -27.68 29.04 39.04
N ASP A 1051 -27.05 28.13 39.79
CA ASP A 1051 -25.64 28.30 40.16
C ASP A 1051 -24.70 28.07 38.97
N LYS A 1052 -23.69 28.93 38.83
CA LYS A 1052 -22.72 28.88 37.73
C LYS A 1052 -22.02 27.53 37.61
N ALA A 1053 -21.64 26.90 38.72
CA ALA A 1053 -20.94 25.63 38.68
C ALA A 1053 -21.84 24.48 38.18
N VAL A 1054 -23.13 24.55 38.50
CA VAL A 1054 -24.14 23.57 38.07
C VAL A 1054 -24.38 23.68 36.56
N ILE A 1055 -24.59 24.89 36.02
CA ILE A 1055 -24.81 25.06 34.57
C ILE A 1055 -23.55 24.76 33.75
N ILE A 1056 -22.36 25.19 34.17
CA ILE A 1056 -21.13 24.85 33.44
C ILE A 1056 -20.89 23.34 33.44
N ARG A 1057 -21.15 22.63 34.55
CA ARG A 1057 -21.10 21.16 34.59
C ARG A 1057 -22.05 20.50 33.60
N HIS A 1058 -23.25 21.05 33.37
CA HIS A 1058 -24.15 20.58 32.31
C HIS A 1058 -23.54 20.84 30.92
N LEU A 1059 -23.05 22.07 30.67
CA LEU A 1059 -22.42 22.46 29.40
C LEU A 1059 -21.16 21.65 29.03
N LEU A 1060 -20.42 21.12 30.01
CA LEU A 1060 -19.29 20.20 29.78
C LEU A 1060 -19.71 18.83 29.22
N ASN A 1061 -21.00 18.47 29.30
CA ASN A 1061 -21.56 17.23 28.77
C ASN A 1061 -22.52 17.49 27.58
N SER A 1062 -23.29 18.58 27.60
CA SER A 1062 -24.20 18.97 26.53
C SER A 1062 -24.30 20.50 26.42
N ALA A 1063 -23.97 21.06 25.26
CA ALA A 1063 -24.06 22.50 24.97
C ALA A 1063 -25.51 22.97 24.74
N THR A 1064 -26.39 22.68 25.70
CA THR A 1064 -27.82 23.00 25.68
C THR A 1064 -28.27 23.56 27.02
N ASP A 1065 -29.39 24.27 27.03
CA ASP A 1065 -30.12 24.61 28.25
C ASP A 1065 -30.79 23.34 28.84
N PRO A 1066 -30.60 23.02 30.13
CA PRO A 1066 -31.14 21.80 30.73
C PRO A 1066 -32.68 21.75 30.81
N PHE A 1067 -33.35 22.90 30.77
CA PHE A 1067 -34.80 23.03 30.85
C PHE A 1067 -35.45 23.18 29.47
N SER A 1068 -34.90 24.04 28.62
CA SER A 1068 -35.48 24.35 27.28
C SER A 1068 -34.89 23.51 26.13
N ARG A 1069 -33.76 22.83 26.35
CA ARG A 1069 -32.97 22.07 25.36
C ARG A 1069 -32.49 22.87 24.15
N GLN A 1070 -32.60 24.20 24.18
CA GLN A 1070 -32.04 25.08 23.16
C GLN A 1070 -30.51 25.12 23.26
N PRO A 1071 -29.77 25.38 22.17
CA PRO A 1071 -28.32 25.54 22.22
C PRO A 1071 -27.90 26.65 23.19
N LEU A 1072 -26.91 26.37 24.03
CA LEU A 1072 -26.42 27.29 25.06
C LEU A 1072 -24.89 27.20 25.16
N SER A 1073 -24.22 28.34 25.30
CA SER A 1073 -22.79 28.42 25.63
C SER A 1073 -22.55 29.20 26.92
N GLU A 1074 -21.39 29.00 27.53
CA GLU A 1074 -20.97 29.68 28.76
C GLU A 1074 -21.01 31.21 28.61
N ASP A 1075 -20.63 31.72 27.44
CA ASP A 1075 -20.53 33.16 27.16
C ASP A 1075 -21.92 33.84 27.03
N MET A 1076 -23.02 33.07 27.02
CA MET A 1076 -24.40 33.57 27.06
C MET A 1076 -24.95 33.71 28.50
N LEU A 1077 -24.20 33.28 29.52
CA LEU A 1077 -24.63 33.34 30.93
C LEU A 1077 -24.41 34.74 31.50
N THR A 1078 -25.46 35.32 32.09
CA THR A 1078 -25.40 36.67 32.69
C THR A 1078 -25.26 36.58 34.22
N PRO A 1079 -24.18 37.09 34.85
CA PRO A 1079 -24.04 37.07 36.32
C PRO A 1079 -25.12 37.88 37.04
N MET A 1080 -25.71 37.31 38.10
CA MET A 1080 -26.75 37.96 38.92
C MET A 1080 -26.16 38.52 40.23
N LEU A 1081 -25.37 39.60 40.12
CA LEU A 1081 -24.66 40.20 41.26
C LEU A 1081 -25.60 40.60 42.41
N ASP A 1082 -26.75 41.22 42.10
CA ASP A 1082 -27.75 41.63 43.09
C ASP A 1082 -28.29 40.44 43.91
N LEU A 1083 -28.51 39.29 43.26
CA LEU A 1083 -28.98 38.08 43.95
C LEU A 1083 -27.87 37.48 44.83
N LYS A 1084 -26.62 37.51 44.34
CA LYS A 1084 -25.44 37.08 45.10
C LYS A 1084 -25.24 37.92 46.37
N GLU A 1085 -25.48 39.22 46.29
CA GLU A 1085 -25.45 40.11 47.45
C GLU A 1085 -26.60 39.81 48.43
N ARG A 1086 -27.84 39.64 47.94
CA ARG A 1086 -28.99 39.23 48.78
C ARG A 1086 -28.75 37.92 49.53
N ILE A 1087 -28.20 36.90 48.84
CA ILE A 1087 -27.81 35.62 49.45
C ILE A 1087 -26.71 35.83 50.51
N SER A 1088 -25.72 36.68 50.23
CA SER A 1088 -24.64 37.00 51.16
C SER A 1088 -25.14 37.72 52.42
N VAL A 1089 -26.06 38.68 52.28
CA VAL A 1089 -26.71 39.38 53.40
C VAL A 1089 -27.56 38.41 54.22
N TRP A 1090 -28.33 37.52 53.58
CA TRP A 1090 -29.12 36.49 54.27
C TRP A 1090 -28.24 35.52 55.09
N LYS A 1091 -27.14 35.01 54.49
CA LYS A 1091 -26.11 34.21 55.18
C LYS A 1091 -25.54 34.93 56.40
N GLN A 1092 -25.30 36.24 56.33
CA GLN A 1092 -24.80 37.03 57.46
C GLN A 1092 -25.86 37.26 58.55
N GLN A 1093 -27.12 37.52 58.17
CA GLN A 1093 -28.22 37.68 59.14
C GLN A 1093 -28.43 36.39 59.93
N LYS A 1094 -28.48 35.23 59.26
CA LYS A 1094 -28.55 33.92 59.90
C LYS A 1094 -27.41 33.67 60.88
N LYS A 1095 -26.16 33.87 60.47
CA LYS A 1095 -24.98 33.74 61.36
C LYS A 1095 -25.00 34.67 62.58
N ARG A 1096 -25.67 35.82 62.52
CA ARG A 1096 -25.87 36.70 63.70
C ARG A 1096 -26.97 36.18 64.62
N SER A 1097 -28.00 35.53 64.07
CA SER A 1097 -29.08 34.92 64.85
C SER A 1097 -28.64 33.66 65.61
N THR A 1098 -27.69 32.88 65.11
CA THR A 1098 -27.18 31.66 65.79
C THR A 1098 -26.09 31.94 66.84
N ASN A 1099 -25.67 33.20 67.04
CA ASN A 1099 -24.66 33.61 68.04
C ASN A 1099 -25.28 34.38 69.23
N ILE A 1100 -26.60 34.26 69.43
CA ILE A 1100 -27.38 34.75 70.56
C ILE A 1100 -28.04 33.55 71.23
#